data_AF-A0A182T428-F1
#
_entry.id   AF-A0A182T428-F1
#
_cell.length_a   1.000
_cell.length_b   1.000
_cell.length_c   1.000
_cell.angle_alpha   90.00
_cell.angle_beta   90.00
_cell.angle_gamma   90.00
#
_symmetry.space_group_name_H-M   'P 1'
#
loop_
_entity.id
_entity.type
_entity.pdbx_description
1 polymer ?
#
loop_
_entity_poly.entity_id
_entity_poly.type
_entity_poly.pdbx_seq_one_letter_code
_entity_poly.pdbx_strand_id
1 'polypeptide(L)'
;MEDSSAGVTIADVIKVLKQFMESSNYAEYGLRLRVMKSFEQYLHYLDEERFGLERDKAKRDTLIAALYNIHMYFDQFSEEIEEHIRTKRVPIEKKLKDFVKIESFNKDLSYFSMRNNIARVHRQLHKFLKEFETEISTRVATVFSPKDPAKEINDADEQKVKVLRSEAKVTYYMVDVKSFMAPRKLMERFSVDKADTEAAMNTSGGSQQGSAQLFQKIDRFFSTARNVCREAILHAPFPGLVYGLDTFMHEQIESIEYLRGLEVDRTQPRPKQKSQAKQILNQKRKALSDFYKTLTVLGLSYRTGLVESAIGGADPVDPTIKPFSLELLTHASKYRKVDQHILFLNDKLNLYYAKCVFKIKLLGKVMMQPDADIAGPINVDRIKGFSIDMFLLVQNQRISLSEMVDNVFHLREIIANLYQLSTGLEEDQSTDDNGLRFREYRQRLDVVGRCALDARLVLEQFQMLLSSAPNQTDEELQLLETSPLNPPDGCFYRESVEFGRIAKLTQDALKQTVELNEELGKVANDAYCMRDRIVNLESKLASVRAKLDSLTDSFKFPSTGYKPDSYSVYGKSIVELLQRFEQYKKDITGEATSSEESAAMDCSFDEDSMNNEIENIIHSLLIAMQTIYKKYSEIVPEPE
;
A
#
# COMPACT_ATOMS: atom_id res chain seq x y z
N MET A 1 15.17 -36.53 26.97
CA MET A 1 15.91 -35.28 26.69
C MET A 1 16.07 -35.20 25.19
N GLU A 2 15.10 -34.61 24.51
CA GLU A 2 15.25 -34.09 23.16
C GLU A 2 14.52 -32.74 23.20
N ASP A 3 15.30 -31.67 23.15
CA ASP A 3 14.81 -30.31 22.97
C ASP A 3 14.01 -30.27 21.67
N SER A 4 12.70 -30.14 21.78
CA SER A 4 11.87 -29.68 20.67
C SER A 4 12.36 -28.29 20.27
N SER A 5 12.96 -28.17 19.08
CA SER A 5 13.43 -26.90 18.54
C SER A 5 12.29 -25.87 18.60
N ALA A 6 12.39 -24.89 19.50
CA ALA A 6 11.43 -23.80 19.58
C ALA A 6 11.37 -23.10 18.21
N GLY A 7 10.24 -23.20 17.52
CA GLY A 7 10.04 -22.57 16.21
C GLY A 7 10.15 -21.05 16.32
N VAL A 8 10.62 -20.40 15.25
CA VAL A 8 10.73 -18.94 15.18
C VAL A 8 9.35 -18.31 15.37
N THR A 9 9.21 -17.44 16.37
CA THR A 9 7.96 -16.73 16.64
C THR A 9 7.92 -15.38 15.94
N ILE A 10 6.72 -14.80 15.79
CA ILE A 10 6.58 -13.44 15.24
C ILE A 10 7.32 -12.40 16.10
N ALA A 11 7.39 -12.60 17.42
CA ALA A 11 8.12 -11.73 18.34
C ALA A 11 9.64 -11.74 18.05
N ASP A 12 10.19 -12.91 17.70
CA ASP A 12 11.60 -13.03 17.29
C ASP A 12 11.87 -12.26 16.01
N VAL A 13 10.98 -12.39 15.01
CA VAL A 13 11.07 -11.65 13.74
C VAL A 13 11.01 -10.15 13.99
N ILE A 14 10.04 -9.66 14.77
CA ILE A 14 9.90 -8.24 15.12
C ILE A 14 11.19 -7.72 15.79
N LYS A 15 11.78 -8.49 16.71
CA LYS A 15 13.03 -8.13 17.38
C LYS A 15 14.19 -8.00 16.39
N VAL A 16 14.34 -8.95 15.48
CA VAL A 16 15.37 -8.92 14.43
C VAL A 16 15.18 -7.74 13.50
N LEU A 17 13.94 -7.44 13.07
CA LEU A 17 13.64 -6.29 12.22
C LEU A 17 13.95 -4.95 12.90
N LYS A 18 13.59 -4.80 14.19
CA LYS A 18 13.95 -3.61 14.98
C LYS A 18 15.47 -3.47 15.07
N GLN A 19 16.19 -4.54 15.43
CA GLN A 19 17.65 -4.53 15.52
C GLN A 19 18.33 -4.23 14.17
N PHE A 20 17.76 -4.73 13.07
CA PHE A 20 18.22 -4.45 11.71
C PHE A 20 18.16 -2.96 11.39
N MET A 21 17.13 -2.24 11.83
CA MET A 21 17.05 -0.79 11.65
C MET A 21 17.89 -0.01 12.66
N GLU A 22 17.82 -0.37 13.94
CA GLU A 22 18.51 0.33 15.04
C GLU A 22 20.04 0.27 14.93
N SER A 23 20.57 -0.79 14.32
CA SER A 23 22.02 -0.96 14.08
C SER A 23 22.54 -0.25 12.83
N SER A 24 21.68 0.45 12.08
CA SER A 24 22.07 1.12 10.83
C SER A 24 23.00 2.31 11.06
N ASN A 25 23.75 2.64 10.01
CA ASN A 25 24.40 3.95 9.84
C ASN A 25 23.58 4.83 8.89
N TYR A 26 23.97 6.10 8.73
CA TYR A 26 23.27 7.04 7.85
C TYR A 26 23.33 6.60 6.37
N ALA A 27 24.42 5.99 5.93
CA ALA A 27 24.60 5.55 4.54
C ALA A 27 23.64 4.41 4.13
N GLU A 28 23.43 3.44 5.01
CA GLU A 28 22.67 2.21 4.72
C GLU A 28 21.18 2.34 5.06
N TYR A 29 20.78 3.34 5.85
CA TYR A 29 19.43 3.42 6.42
C TYR A 29 18.32 3.30 5.36
N GLY A 30 18.40 4.12 4.32
CA GLY A 30 17.40 4.12 3.24
C GLY A 30 17.38 2.81 2.45
N LEU A 31 18.53 2.15 2.30
CA LEU A 31 18.60 0.83 1.66
C LEU A 31 17.94 -0.24 2.54
N ARG A 32 18.20 -0.23 3.85
CA ARG A 32 17.61 -1.16 4.81
C ARG A 32 16.09 -1.04 4.84
N LEU A 33 15.55 0.19 4.87
CA LEU A 33 14.10 0.43 4.74
C LEU A 33 13.55 -0.16 3.43
N ARG A 34 14.21 0.12 2.31
CA ARG A 34 13.79 -0.40 0.99
C ARG A 34 13.76 -1.93 0.96
N VAL A 35 14.78 -2.57 1.53
CA VAL A 35 14.84 -4.04 1.63
C VAL A 35 13.65 -4.57 2.43
N MET A 36 13.32 -3.98 3.59
CA MET A 36 12.13 -4.38 4.35
C MET A 36 10.85 -4.24 3.53
N LYS A 37 10.69 -3.13 2.80
CA LYS A 37 9.53 -2.91 1.93
C LYS A 37 9.45 -3.92 0.79
N SER A 38 10.59 -4.29 0.20
CA SER A 38 10.64 -5.31 -0.85
C SER A 38 10.21 -6.69 -0.35
N PHE A 39 10.59 -7.07 0.89
CA PHE A 39 10.10 -8.32 1.50
C PHE A 39 8.59 -8.28 1.77
N GLU A 40 8.07 -7.16 2.27
CA GLU A 40 6.62 -6.96 2.44
C GLU A 40 5.87 -7.17 1.11
N GLN A 41 6.34 -6.51 0.04
CA GLN A 41 5.76 -6.63 -1.29
C GLN A 41 5.87 -8.06 -1.83
N TYR A 42 7.02 -8.71 -1.68
CA TYR A 42 7.21 -10.10 -2.09
C TYR A 42 6.20 -11.03 -1.42
N LEU A 43 5.92 -10.85 -0.13
CA LEU A 43 4.90 -11.65 0.56
C LEU A 43 3.50 -11.44 0.00
N HIS A 44 3.15 -10.23 -0.45
CA HIS A 44 1.88 -9.98 -1.15
C HIS A 44 1.78 -10.68 -2.50
N TYR A 45 2.90 -10.91 -3.20
CA TYR A 45 2.94 -11.60 -4.49
C TYR A 45 2.96 -13.13 -4.39
N LEU A 46 3.21 -13.70 -3.21
CA LEU A 46 3.16 -15.15 -3.05
C LEU A 46 1.69 -15.61 -3.09
N ASP A 47 1.34 -16.25 -4.21
CA ASP A 47 -0.01 -16.77 -4.50
C ASP A 47 -0.59 -17.60 -3.35
N GLU A 48 -1.91 -17.48 -3.19
CA GLU A 48 -2.69 -18.30 -2.27
C GLU A 48 -2.60 -19.79 -2.61
N GLU A 49 -2.42 -20.15 -3.89
CA GLU A 49 -2.26 -21.53 -4.36
C GLU A 49 -0.95 -22.19 -3.87
N ARG A 50 0.12 -21.41 -3.63
CA ARG A 50 1.41 -21.96 -3.13
C ARG A 50 1.40 -22.21 -1.62
N PHE A 51 0.53 -21.51 -0.90
CA PHE A 51 0.29 -21.70 0.53
C PHE A 51 -1.00 -22.48 0.73
N GLY A 52 -0.99 -23.78 0.38
CA GLY A 52 -2.16 -24.66 0.39
C GLY A 52 -2.84 -24.93 1.75
N LEU A 53 -2.59 -24.11 2.79
CA LEU A 53 -3.20 -24.23 4.12
C LEU A 53 -3.55 -22.84 4.69
N GLU A 54 -4.76 -22.69 5.24
CA GLU A 54 -5.24 -21.45 5.91
C GLU A 54 -4.28 -20.96 7.00
N ARG A 55 -3.63 -21.89 7.70
CA ARG A 55 -2.64 -21.59 8.75
C ARG A 55 -1.42 -20.83 8.20
N ASP A 56 -1.03 -21.07 6.95
CA ASP A 56 0.13 -20.43 6.35
C ASP A 56 -0.24 -19.06 5.75
N LYS A 57 -1.50 -18.87 5.31
CA LYS A 57 -2.06 -17.55 4.98
C LYS A 57 -2.05 -16.61 6.20
N ALA A 58 -2.56 -17.07 7.35
CA ALA A 58 -2.57 -16.25 8.57
C ALA A 58 -1.16 -15.82 9.02
N LYS A 59 -0.16 -16.72 8.91
CA LYS A 59 1.24 -16.39 9.19
C LYS A 59 1.80 -15.37 8.20
N ARG A 60 1.54 -15.55 6.90
CA ARG A 60 1.96 -14.60 5.85
C ARG A 60 1.39 -13.21 6.13
N ASP A 61 0.10 -13.12 6.42
CA ASP A 61 -0.59 -11.85 6.65
C ASP A 61 -0.09 -11.17 7.95
N THR A 62 0.23 -11.96 8.98
CA THR A 62 0.88 -11.46 10.21
C THR A 62 2.28 -10.91 9.93
N LEU A 63 3.07 -11.57 9.08
CA LEU A 63 4.41 -11.10 8.68
C LEU A 63 4.34 -9.81 7.85
N ILE A 64 3.38 -9.73 6.93
CA ILE A 64 3.09 -8.51 6.15
C ILE A 64 2.79 -7.35 7.11
N ALA A 65 1.89 -7.57 8.08
CA ALA A 65 1.53 -6.56 9.06
C ALA A 65 2.73 -6.08 9.88
N ALA A 66 3.55 -7.02 10.38
CA ALA A 66 4.77 -6.69 11.14
C ALA A 66 5.77 -5.89 10.30
N LEU A 67 6.05 -6.31 9.07
CA LEU A 67 6.97 -5.60 8.17
C LEU A 67 6.45 -4.18 7.87
N TYR A 68 5.17 -4.06 7.52
CA TYR A 68 4.55 -2.76 7.20
C TYR A 68 4.62 -1.80 8.39
N ASN A 69 4.20 -2.22 9.58
CA ASN A 69 4.13 -1.33 10.74
C ASN A 69 5.52 -0.95 11.27
N ILE A 70 6.50 -1.86 11.20
CA ILE A 70 7.88 -1.54 11.57
C ILE A 70 8.52 -0.62 10.52
N HIS A 71 8.30 -0.88 9.23
CA HIS A 71 8.75 0.01 8.16
C HIS A 71 8.17 1.42 8.36
N MET A 72 6.85 1.54 8.52
CA MET A 72 6.16 2.82 8.78
C MET A 72 6.73 3.54 10.02
N TYR A 73 7.04 2.81 11.09
CA TYR A 73 7.64 3.39 12.29
C TYR A 73 9.03 3.98 12.01
N PHE A 74 9.91 3.29 11.29
CA PHE A 74 11.26 3.79 11.03
C PHE A 74 11.29 4.83 9.89
N ASP A 75 10.39 4.74 8.91
CA ASP A 75 10.32 5.71 7.81
C ASP A 75 10.02 7.15 8.27
N GLN A 76 9.43 7.32 9.46
CA GLN A 76 9.22 8.66 10.05
C GLN A 76 10.52 9.46 10.24
N PHE A 77 11.68 8.79 10.32
CA PHE A 77 12.99 9.41 10.52
C PHE A 77 13.76 9.66 9.21
N SER A 78 13.19 9.26 8.05
CA SER A 78 13.86 9.35 6.75
C SER A 78 14.26 10.78 6.40
N GLU A 79 13.38 11.77 6.62
CA GLU A 79 13.66 13.18 6.34
C GLU A 79 14.84 13.72 7.18
N GLU A 80 14.91 13.38 8.46
CA GLU A 80 16.00 13.82 9.35
C GLU A 80 17.35 13.20 8.93
N ILE A 81 17.33 11.93 8.53
CA ILE A 81 18.51 11.20 8.08
C ILE A 81 19.02 11.78 6.76
N GLU A 82 18.14 12.09 5.82
CA GLU A 82 18.51 12.74 4.56
C GLU A 82 19.05 14.16 4.79
N GLU A 83 18.47 14.93 5.70
CA GLU A 83 18.98 16.25 6.08
C GLU A 83 20.38 16.15 6.70
N HIS A 84 20.61 15.18 7.59
CA HIS A 84 21.93 14.97 8.17
C HIS A 84 22.99 14.70 7.09
N ILE A 85 22.69 13.77 6.17
CA ILE A 85 23.59 13.43 5.06
C ILE A 85 23.85 14.66 4.19
N ARG A 86 22.81 15.42 3.84
CA ARG A 86 22.90 16.65 3.04
C ARG A 86 23.78 17.69 3.74
N THR A 87 23.51 17.99 5.01
CA THR A 87 24.24 18.98 5.81
C THR A 87 25.73 18.64 5.91
N LYS A 88 26.09 17.36 6.05
CA LYS A 88 27.49 16.90 6.06
C LYS A 88 28.14 16.88 4.67
N ARG A 89 27.38 16.57 3.62
CA ARG A 89 27.85 16.51 2.23
C ARG A 89 28.22 17.88 1.67
N VAL A 90 27.37 18.90 1.87
CA VAL A 90 27.54 20.24 1.30
C VAL A 90 28.93 20.86 1.53
N PRO A 91 29.47 20.92 2.76
CA PRO A 91 30.80 21.51 2.98
C PRO A 91 31.93 20.71 2.33
N ILE A 92 31.83 19.39 2.27
CA ILE A 92 32.82 18.52 1.63
C ILE A 92 32.76 18.68 0.10
N GLU A 93 31.56 18.74 -0.47
CA GLU A 93 31.36 18.98 -1.90
C GLU A 93 31.87 20.36 -2.31
N LYS A 94 31.72 21.37 -1.44
CA LYS A 94 32.33 22.69 -1.65
C LYS A 94 33.86 22.62 -1.65
N LYS A 95 34.48 21.97 -0.66
CA LYS A 95 35.94 21.75 -0.62
C LYS A 95 36.44 21.03 -1.89
N LEU A 96 35.71 20.01 -2.34
CA LEU A 96 36.00 19.27 -3.56
C LEU A 96 35.93 20.16 -4.80
N LYS A 97 34.85 20.93 -4.95
CA LYS A 97 34.67 21.85 -6.09
C LYS A 97 35.76 22.91 -6.15
N ASP A 98 36.09 23.52 -5.01
CA ASP A 98 37.15 24.53 -4.94
C ASP A 98 38.53 23.93 -5.22
N PHE A 99 38.78 22.70 -4.74
CA PHE A 99 40.01 21.96 -5.07
C PHE A 99 40.10 21.63 -6.57
N VAL A 100 39.03 21.13 -7.19
CA VAL A 100 38.99 20.83 -8.62
C VAL A 100 39.19 22.09 -9.45
N LYS A 101 38.65 23.25 -9.04
CA LYS A 101 38.93 24.53 -9.73
C LYS A 101 40.41 24.88 -9.72
N ILE A 102 41.09 24.70 -8.59
CA ILE A 102 42.53 24.99 -8.45
C ILE A 102 43.38 24.04 -9.28
N GLU A 103 43.07 22.75 -9.24
CA GLU A 103 43.82 21.68 -9.91
C GLU A 103 43.42 21.48 -11.38
N SER A 104 42.39 22.17 -11.85
CA SER A 104 41.95 22.12 -13.25
C SER A 104 43.07 22.59 -14.19
N PHE A 105 43.12 21.98 -15.38
CA PHE A 105 44.19 22.18 -16.35
C PHE A 105 44.41 23.67 -16.66
N ASN A 106 45.62 24.16 -16.36
CA ASN A 106 46.09 25.48 -16.76
C ASN A 106 47.02 25.32 -17.96
N LYS A 107 46.82 26.14 -19.00
CA LYS A 107 47.56 26.07 -20.28
C LYS A 107 49.08 26.28 -20.11
N ASP A 108 49.49 26.86 -18.98
CA ASP A 108 50.87 27.18 -18.64
C ASP A 108 51.59 26.08 -17.80
N LEU A 109 50.94 24.94 -17.52
CA LEU A 109 51.57 23.82 -16.78
C LEU A 109 52.32 22.85 -17.71
N SER A 110 53.59 22.58 -17.38
CA SER A 110 54.39 21.54 -18.02
C SER A 110 53.87 20.12 -17.71
N TYR A 111 53.98 19.21 -18.68
CA TYR A 111 53.65 17.78 -18.54
C TYR A 111 54.31 17.15 -17.30
N PHE A 112 55.57 17.49 -17.01
CA PHE A 112 56.28 16.94 -15.85
C PHE A 112 55.69 17.42 -14.52
N SER A 113 55.29 18.69 -14.45
CA SER A 113 54.61 19.27 -13.28
C SER A 113 53.24 18.63 -13.06
N MET A 114 52.50 18.36 -14.13
CA MET A 114 51.20 17.67 -14.05
C MET A 114 51.37 16.23 -13.55
N ARG A 115 52.29 15.45 -14.14
CA ARG A 115 52.57 14.07 -13.71
C ARG A 115 52.92 13.98 -12.23
N ASN A 116 53.71 14.93 -11.73
CA ASN A 116 54.11 14.95 -10.31
C ASN A 116 52.98 15.38 -9.37
N ASN A 117 51.96 16.10 -9.88
CA ASN A 117 50.82 16.56 -9.08
C ASN A 117 49.70 15.51 -8.97
N ILE A 118 49.55 14.61 -9.95
CA ILE A 118 48.53 13.55 -9.95
C ILE A 118 48.46 12.79 -8.61
N ALA A 119 49.61 12.40 -8.05
CA ALA A 119 49.65 11.68 -6.76
C ALA A 119 49.10 12.52 -5.59
N ARG A 120 49.35 13.84 -5.58
CA ARG A 120 48.80 14.77 -4.58
C ARG A 120 47.30 14.90 -4.75
N VAL A 121 46.82 15.07 -5.99
CA VAL A 121 45.40 15.15 -6.32
C VAL A 121 44.65 13.92 -5.84
N HIS A 122 45.12 12.72 -6.18
CA HIS A 122 44.50 11.47 -5.71
C HIS A 122 44.45 11.37 -4.18
N ARG A 123 45.53 11.73 -3.47
CA ARG A 123 45.54 11.73 -2.00
C ARG A 123 44.51 12.69 -1.42
N GLN A 124 44.38 13.89 -2.00
CA GLN A 124 43.43 14.89 -1.52
C GLN A 124 41.98 14.51 -1.84
N LEU A 125 41.71 13.95 -3.02
CA LEU A 125 40.40 13.38 -3.36
C LEU A 125 40.01 12.24 -2.42
N HIS A 126 40.94 11.32 -2.15
CA HIS A 126 40.73 10.24 -1.19
C HIS A 126 40.45 10.76 0.22
N LYS A 127 41.12 11.85 0.64
CA LYS A 127 40.84 12.50 1.92
C LYS A 127 39.41 13.03 2.00
N PHE A 128 38.90 13.68 0.94
CA PHE A 128 37.50 14.13 0.91
C PHE A 128 36.51 12.96 0.92
N LEU A 129 36.80 11.89 0.19
CA LEU A 129 36.01 10.67 0.21
C LEU A 129 35.94 10.07 1.62
N LYS A 130 37.09 9.90 2.28
CA LYS A 130 37.18 9.36 3.64
C LYS A 130 36.53 10.26 4.69
N GLU A 131 36.65 11.59 4.54
CA GLU A 131 35.94 12.55 5.39
C GLU A 131 34.42 12.32 5.30
N PHE A 132 33.86 12.19 4.10
CA PHE A 132 32.43 11.94 3.91
C PHE A 132 32.00 10.54 4.39
N GLU A 133 32.76 9.51 4.03
CA GLU A 133 32.53 8.11 4.44
C GLU A 133 32.48 7.98 5.96
N THR A 134 33.37 8.67 6.68
CA THR A 134 33.41 8.65 8.14
C THR A 134 32.14 9.26 8.74
N GLU A 135 31.66 10.37 8.20
CA GLU A 135 30.43 11.03 8.68
C GLU A 135 29.19 10.13 8.44
N ILE A 136 29.03 9.58 7.24
CA ILE A 136 27.84 8.76 6.91
C ILE A 136 27.87 7.35 7.54
N SER A 137 29.04 6.88 7.96
CA SER A 137 29.18 5.58 8.66
C SER A 137 28.85 5.68 10.16
N THR A 138 28.56 6.87 10.68
CA THR A 138 28.09 7.04 12.06
C THR A 138 26.73 6.38 12.27
N ARG A 139 26.48 5.89 13.48
CA ARG A 139 25.22 5.20 13.82
C ARG A 139 24.05 6.19 13.89
N VAL A 140 22.88 5.77 13.42
CA VAL A 140 21.66 6.59 13.46
C VAL A 140 20.96 6.58 14.83
N ALA A 141 21.49 5.85 15.82
CA ALA A 141 20.85 5.67 17.13
C ALA A 141 20.48 6.98 17.85
N THR A 142 21.22 8.06 17.59
CA THR A 142 20.94 9.40 18.13
C THR A 142 19.68 10.04 17.55
N VAL A 143 19.22 9.60 16.38
CA VAL A 143 17.98 10.06 15.72
C VAL A 143 16.75 9.52 16.44
N PHE A 144 16.83 8.32 17.03
CA PHE A 144 15.73 7.73 17.80
C PHE A 144 15.62 8.27 19.23
N SER A 145 16.39 9.30 19.56
CA SER A 145 16.35 9.96 20.85
C SER A 145 16.08 11.44 20.62
N PRO A 146 15.08 12.03 21.28
CA PRO A 146 14.79 13.43 21.07
C PRO A 146 15.96 14.31 21.53
N LYS A 147 16.38 15.28 20.71
CA LYS A 147 17.44 16.23 21.05
C LYS A 147 16.92 17.30 22.00
N ASP A 148 15.68 17.74 21.78
CA ASP A 148 14.92 18.60 22.68
C ASP A 148 13.48 18.07 22.81
N PRO A 149 13.17 17.32 23.88
CA PRO A 149 11.84 16.77 24.10
C PRO A 149 10.74 17.84 24.09
N ALA A 150 11.01 19.07 24.52
CA ALA A 150 9.99 20.12 24.58
C ALA A 150 9.68 20.73 23.20
N LYS A 151 10.65 20.69 22.27
CA LYS A 151 10.53 21.26 20.91
C LYS A 151 10.14 20.20 19.87
N GLU A 152 10.65 18.99 19.98
CA GLU A 152 10.38 17.88 19.04
C GLU A 152 9.08 17.12 19.34
N ILE A 153 8.54 17.23 20.57
CA ILE A 153 7.20 16.68 20.88
C ILE A 153 6.11 17.67 20.44
N ASN A 154 6.41 18.98 20.44
CA ASN A 154 5.51 20.04 20.01
C ASN A 154 5.79 20.44 18.56
N ASP A 155 5.31 19.62 17.63
CA ASP A 155 5.18 19.96 16.20
C ASP A 155 4.19 21.13 15.96
N ALA A 156 3.62 21.71 17.02
CA ALA A 156 2.62 22.78 16.97
C ALA A 156 3.12 23.99 16.17
N ASP A 157 4.38 24.40 16.33
CA ASP A 157 4.93 25.55 15.59
C ASP A 157 5.24 25.23 14.12
N GLU A 158 5.69 24.01 13.80
CA GLU A 158 5.80 23.56 12.39
C GLU A 158 4.42 23.39 11.72
N GLN A 159 3.41 23.00 12.51
CA GLN A 159 2.00 22.93 12.12
C GLN A 159 1.34 24.31 12.00
N LYS A 160 1.88 25.36 12.65
CA LYS A 160 1.45 26.77 12.49
C LYS A 160 2.03 27.41 11.23
N VAL A 161 3.28 27.09 10.86
CA VAL A 161 4.01 27.73 9.74
C VAL A 161 3.68 27.11 8.37
N LYS A 162 3.31 25.83 8.32
CA LYS A 162 2.76 25.23 7.09
C LYS A 162 1.24 25.34 7.13
N VAL A 163 0.67 25.99 6.12
CA VAL A 163 -0.76 26.14 5.72
C VAL A 163 -1.60 24.83 5.75
N LEU A 164 -1.03 23.71 6.19
CA LEU A 164 -1.59 22.34 6.23
C LEU A 164 -2.88 22.18 7.04
N ARG A 165 -3.21 23.10 7.97
CA ARG A 165 -4.50 23.08 8.68
C ARG A 165 -5.49 24.18 8.24
N SER A 166 -5.10 25.20 7.48
CA SER A 166 -5.97 26.37 7.27
C SER A 166 -6.92 26.26 6.06
N GLU A 167 -6.46 25.76 4.91
CA GLU A 167 -7.38 25.46 3.78
C GLU A 167 -8.15 24.16 4.01
N ALA A 168 -7.54 23.27 4.79
CA ALA A 168 -7.98 21.95 5.14
C ALA A 168 -9.22 21.94 6.07
N LYS A 169 -9.30 22.90 7.01
CA LYS A 169 -10.35 22.95 8.05
C LYS A 169 -11.77 22.87 7.49
N VAL A 170 -12.10 23.59 6.43
CA VAL A 170 -13.49 23.64 5.93
C VAL A 170 -13.93 22.30 5.33
N THR A 171 -13.03 21.58 4.66
CA THR A 171 -13.37 20.33 3.95
C THR A 171 -13.48 19.12 4.88
N TYR A 172 -12.81 19.11 6.05
CA TYR A 172 -12.95 18.08 7.09
C TYR A 172 -14.38 18.01 7.65
N TYR A 173 -15.06 19.16 7.74
CA TYR A 173 -16.38 19.28 8.34
C TYR A 173 -17.52 19.32 7.31
N MET A 174 -17.20 19.46 6.03
CA MET A 174 -18.19 19.49 4.96
C MET A 174 -18.37 18.12 4.32
N VAL A 175 -19.47 17.45 4.70
CA VAL A 175 -19.92 16.21 4.06
C VAL A 175 -20.90 16.55 2.94
N ASP A 176 -20.46 16.48 1.68
CA ASP A 176 -21.39 16.53 0.54
C ASP A 176 -22.13 15.20 0.45
N VAL A 177 -23.36 15.16 0.96
CA VAL A 177 -24.23 13.99 0.97
C VAL A 177 -24.36 13.34 -0.41
N LYS A 178 -24.34 14.13 -1.49
CA LYS A 178 -24.45 13.59 -2.86
C LYS A 178 -23.28 12.68 -3.22
N SER A 179 -22.12 12.87 -2.60
CA SER A 179 -20.91 12.07 -2.83
C SER A 179 -21.00 10.66 -2.24
N PHE A 180 -21.93 10.43 -1.30
CA PHE A 180 -22.15 9.15 -0.62
C PHE A 180 -23.43 8.45 -1.08
N MET A 181 -24.14 9.01 -2.06
CA MET A 181 -25.41 8.48 -2.56
C MET A 181 -25.29 7.94 -3.98
N ALA A 182 -26.04 6.87 -4.25
CA ALA A 182 -26.21 6.36 -5.62
C ALA A 182 -26.79 7.45 -6.58
N PRO A 183 -26.32 7.59 -7.83
CA PRO A 183 -26.87 8.54 -8.81
C PRO A 183 -28.34 8.24 -9.18
N ARG A 184 -29.16 9.27 -9.49
CA ARG A 184 -30.59 9.07 -9.84
C ARG A 184 -30.78 8.34 -11.17
N LYS A 185 -29.85 8.53 -12.09
CA LYS A 185 -29.81 7.88 -13.41
C LYS A 185 -29.77 6.35 -13.35
N LEU A 186 -29.38 5.76 -12.21
CA LEU A 186 -29.44 4.31 -12.06
C LEU A 186 -30.86 3.77 -12.01
N MET A 187 -31.81 4.58 -11.53
CA MET A 187 -33.22 4.23 -11.60
C MET A 187 -33.61 4.11 -13.07
N GLU A 188 -33.33 5.12 -13.89
CA GLU A 188 -33.64 5.11 -15.34
C GLU A 188 -33.02 3.92 -16.08
N ARG A 189 -31.81 3.47 -15.69
CA ARG A 189 -31.13 2.35 -16.35
C ARG A 189 -31.66 0.97 -15.93
N PHE A 190 -32.12 0.83 -14.68
CA PHE A 190 -32.48 -0.46 -14.09
C PHE A 190 -33.96 -0.56 -13.69
N SER A 191 -34.78 0.44 -14.04
CA SER A 191 -36.23 0.38 -13.86
C SER A 191 -36.80 -0.75 -14.70
N VAL A 192 -37.78 -1.46 -14.15
CA VAL A 192 -38.50 -2.52 -14.84
C VAL A 192 -39.53 -1.88 -15.77
N ASP A 193 -39.51 -2.21 -17.06
CA ASP A 193 -40.50 -1.72 -18.02
C ASP A 193 -41.90 -2.25 -17.67
N LYS A 194 -42.89 -1.34 -17.67
CA LYS A 194 -44.28 -1.66 -17.33
C LYS A 194 -44.95 -2.64 -18.32
N ALA A 195 -44.35 -2.87 -19.48
CA ALA A 195 -44.89 -3.71 -20.55
C ALA A 195 -44.67 -5.21 -20.30
N ASP A 196 -43.52 -5.61 -19.72
CA ASP A 196 -43.25 -7.00 -19.32
C ASP A 196 -44.10 -7.44 -18.11
N THR A 197 -44.77 -6.48 -17.48
CA THR A 197 -45.51 -6.66 -16.23
C THR A 197 -46.94 -7.18 -16.44
N GLU A 198 -47.55 -6.94 -17.61
CA GLU A 198 -48.89 -7.45 -17.94
C GLU A 198 -48.87 -8.91 -18.42
N ALA A 199 -47.74 -9.37 -18.98
CA ALA A 199 -47.57 -10.75 -19.42
C ALA A 199 -47.40 -11.74 -18.25
N ALA A 200 -46.61 -11.37 -17.22
CA ALA A 200 -46.35 -12.23 -16.06
C ALA A 200 -47.55 -12.38 -15.10
N MET A 201 -48.49 -11.42 -15.09
CA MET A 201 -49.67 -11.45 -14.22
C MET A 201 -50.73 -12.47 -14.65
N ASN A 202 -50.69 -12.93 -15.90
CA ASN A 202 -51.77 -13.74 -16.50
C ASN A 202 -51.52 -15.25 -16.47
N THR A 203 -50.36 -15.73 -16.00
CA THR A 203 -49.96 -17.14 -16.19
C THR A 203 -49.57 -17.95 -14.96
N SER A 204 -49.61 -17.45 -13.73
CA SER A 204 -49.23 -18.29 -12.58
C SER A 204 -49.89 -17.94 -11.24
N GLY A 205 -50.51 -18.95 -10.62
CA GLY A 205 -51.03 -18.93 -9.26
C GLY A 205 -50.13 -19.74 -8.34
N GLY A 206 -49.43 -19.06 -7.43
CA GLY A 206 -48.45 -19.63 -6.49
C GLY A 206 -47.44 -18.57 -6.04
N SER A 207 -46.47 -18.94 -5.20
CA SER A 207 -45.29 -18.18 -4.69
C SER A 207 -44.75 -17.05 -5.58
N GLN A 208 -44.86 -17.19 -6.90
CA GLN A 208 -44.49 -16.20 -7.92
C GLN A 208 -45.14 -14.80 -7.77
N GLN A 209 -46.26 -14.65 -7.04
CA GLN A 209 -46.87 -13.34 -6.80
C GLN A 209 -46.07 -12.45 -5.83
N GLY A 210 -45.37 -13.01 -4.84
CA GLY A 210 -44.67 -12.23 -3.81
C GLY A 210 -43.45 -11.49 -4.33
N SER A 211 -42.57 -12.21 -5.04
CA SER A 211 -41.35 -11.67 -5.64
C SER A 211 -41.66 -10.67 -6.76
N ALA A 212 -42.62 -10.97 -7.63
CA ALA A 212 -43.05 -10.05 -8.70
C ALA A 212 -43.62 -8.74 -8.12
N GLN A 213 -44.40 -8.79 -7.03
CA GLN A 213 -44.91 -7.60 -6.35
C GLN A 213 -43.82 -6.78 -5.63
N LEU A 214 -42.76 -7.42 -5.15
CA LEU A 214 -41.61 -6.73 -4.54
C LEU A 214 -40.72 -6.07 -5.59
N PHE A 215 -40.48 -6.72 -6.73
CA PHE A 215 -39.78 -6.13 -7.87
C PHE A 215 -40.54 -4.94 -8.47
N GLN A 216 -41.87 -5.00 -8.54
CA GLN A 216 -42.70 -3.86 -8.94
C GLN A 216 -42.51 -2.62 -8.05
N LYS A 217 -41.99 -2.79 -6.82
CA LYS A 217 -41.71 -1.71 -5.87
C LYS A 217 -40.24 -1.28 -5.86
N ILE A 218 -39.39 -1.81 -6.74
CA ILE A 218 -37.93 -1.57 -6.71
C ILE A 218 -37.58 -0.08 -6.81
N ASP A 219 -38.25 0.68 -7.69
CA ASP A 219 -38.04 2.14 -7.83
C ASP A 219 -38.41 2.90 -6.54
N ARG A 220 -39.47 2.44 -5.85
CA ARG A 220 -39.89 3.00 -4.56
C ARG A 220 -38.87 2.66 -3.48
N PHE A 221 -38.35 1.42 -3.44
CA PHE A 221 -37.30 1.03 -2.51
C PHE A 221 -36.02 1.82 -2.75
N PHE A 222 -35.59 2.00 -4.00
CA PHE A 222 -34.43 2.82 -4.35
C PHE A 222 -34.61 4.27 -3.88
N SER A 223 -35.77 4.87 -4.14
CA SER A 223 -36.09 6.23 -3.68
C SER A 223 -36.08 6.35 -2.16
N THR A 224 -36.60 5.34 -1.47
CA THR A 224 -36.64 5.28 0.00
C THR A 224 -35.23 5.10 0.58
N ALA A 225 -34.44 4.17 0.05
CA ALA A 225 -33.04 3.92 0.45
C ALA A 225 -32.20 5.17 0.35
N ARG A 226 -32.35 5.92 -0.75
CA ARG A 226 -31.70 7.21 -0.94
C ARG A 226 -32.12 8.24 0.12
N ASN A 227 -33.40 8.33 0.43
CA ASN A 227 -33.86 9.29 1.44
C ASN A 227 -33.32 8.90 2.82
N VAL A 228 -33.37 7.63 3.20
CA VAL A 228 -32.78 7.13 4.45
C VAL A 228 -31.28 7.44 4.52
N CYS A 229 -30.52 7.17 3.46
CA CYS A 229 -29.09 7.52 3.42
C CYS A 229 -28.85 9.02 3.54
N ARG A 230 -29.67 9.86 2.88
CA ARG A 230 -29.56 11.32 2.96
C ARG A 230 -29.77 11.79 4.39
N GLU A 231 -30.90 11.43 5.00
CA GLU A 231 -31.22 11.86 6.36
C GLU A 231 -30.19 11.34 7.36
N ALA A 232 -29.77 10.07 7.23
CA ALA A 232 -28.77 9.49 8.12
C ALA A 232 -27.42 10.23 8.07
N ILE A 233 -26.97 10.66 6.89
CA ILE A 233 -25.72 11.43 6.75
C ILE A 233 -25.90 12.85 7.30
N LEU A 234 -27.04 13.50 7.04
CA LEU A 234 -27.31 14.86 7.53
C LEU A 234 -27.46 14.92 9.05
N HIS A 235 -28.01 13.88 9.67
CA HIS A 235 -28.19 13.78 11.11
C HIS A 235 -26.97 13.20 11.84
N ALA A 236 -25.95 12.73 11.11
CA ALA A 236 -24.76 12.17 11.73
C ALA A 236 -23.98 13.26 12.51
N PRO A 237 -23.67 13.06 13.80
CA PRO A 237 -23.02 14.09 14.62
C PRO A 237 -21.51 14.21 14.37
N PHE A 238 -20.93 13.35 13.52
CA PHE A 238 -19.48 13.22 13.36
C PHE A 238 -18.76 14.52 13.00
N PRO A 239 -19.23 15.34 12.04
CA PRO A 239 -18.55 16.59 11.71
C PRO A 239 -18.47 17.56 12.91
N GLY A 240 -19.55 17.66 13.68
CA GLY A 240 -19.60 18.49 14.89
C GLY A 240 -18.70 17.97 16.00
N LEU A 241 -18.68 16.64 16.22
CA LEU A 241 -17.80 16.01 17.22
C LEU A 241 -16.31 16.20 16.88
N VAL A 242 -15.93 16.03 15.61
CA VAL A 242 -14.55 16.25 15.15
C VAL A 242 -14.15 17.71 15.30
N TYR A 243 -15.05 18.65 14.96
CA TYR A 243 -14.81 20.08 15.16
C TYR A 243 -14.64 20.45 16.62
N GLY A 244 -15.51 19.93 17.49
CA GLY A 244 -15.45 20.15 18.93
C GLY A 244 -14.15 19.62 19.53
N LEU A 245 -13.73 18.42 19.12
CA LEU A 245 -12.47 17.83 19.57
C LEU A 245 -11.25 18.63 19.09
N ASP A 246 -11.20 19.05 17.82
CA ASP A 246 -10.07 19.85 17.29
C ASP A 246 -9.96 21.20 17.99
N THR A 247 -11.10 21.88 18.20
CA THR A 247 -11.17 23.15 18.93
C THR A 247 -10.67 22.98 20.36
N PHE A 248 -11.16 21.97 21.07
CA PHE A 248 -10.71 21.65 22.42
C PHE A 248 -9.20 21.37 22.47
N MET A 249 -8.67 20.54 21.56
CA MET A 249 -7.24 20.22 21.53
C MET A 249 -6.39 21.46 21.25
N HIS A 250 -6.87 22.37 20.41
CA HIS A 250 -6.21 23.65 20.15
C HIS A 250 -6.12 24.52 21.42
N GLU A 251 -7.24 24.70 22.13
CA GLU A 251 -7.27 25.44 23.40
C GLU A 251 -6.34 24.83 24.47
N GLN A 252 -6.29 23.50 24.56
CA GLN A 252 -5.37 22.82 25.49
C GLN A 252 -3.90 23.06 25.13
N ILE A 253 -3.55 23.03 23.84
CA ILE A 253 -2.19 23.32 23.38
C ILE A 253 -1.79 24.76 23.72
N GLU A 254 -2.65 25.74 23.45
CA GLU A 254 -2.37 27.14 23.79
C GLU A 254 -2.19 27.35 25.29
N SER A 255 -3.02 26.72 26.11
CA SER A 255 -2.91 26.75 27.57
C SER A 255 -1.58 26.16 28.06
N ILE A 256 -1.15 25.02 27.49
CA ILE A 256 0.13 24.37 27.81
C ILE A 256 1.30 25.28 27.39
N GLU A 257 1.25 25.87 26.20
CA GLU A 257 2.29 26.80 25.71
C GLU A 257 2.42 28.03 26.61
N TYR A 258 1.30 28.63 27.01
CA TYR A 258 1.27 29.75 27.96
C TYR A 258 1.90 29.36 29.30
N LEU A 259 1.48 28.26 29.90
CA LEU A 259 2.02 27.78 31.19
C LEU A 259 3.51 27.45 31.11
N ARG A 260 3.97 26.93 29.97
CA ARG A 260 5.39 26.63 29.72
C ARG A 260 6.22 27.92 29.67
N GLY A 261 5.69 28.99 29.09
CA GLY A 261 6.36 30.29 28.95
C GLY A 261 6.40 31.15 30.22
N LEU A 262 5.77 30.73 31.32
CA LEU A 262 5.80 31.47 32.59
C LEU A 262 7.19 31.41 33.25
N GLU A 263 7.82 32.58 33.41
CA GLU A 263 9.11 32.74 34.09
C GLU A 263 9.01 33.60 35.35
N VAL A 264 9.94 33.39 36.28
CA VAL A 264 10.04 34.19 37.52
C VAL A 264 10.82 35.47 37.23
N ASP A 265 10.26 36.61 37.62
CA ASP A 265 10.92 37.91 37.44
C ASP A 265 12.14 38.02 38.36
N ARG A 266 13.32 37.88 37.77
CA ARG A 266 14.61 37.92 38.47
C ARG A 266 14.98 39.31 38.99
N THR A 267 14.26 40.36 38.60
CA THR A 267 14.52 41.73 39.07
C THR A 267 13.97 42.00 40.47
N GLN A 268 13.04 41.17 40.97
CA GLN A 268 12.41 41.35 42.28
C GLN A 268 13.23 40.75 43.43
N PRO A 269 12.96 41.15 44.70
CA PRO A 269 13.59 40.52 45.86
C PRO A 269 13.31 39.01 45.96
N ARG A 270 14.29 38.23 46.45
CA ARG A 270 14.19 36.76 46.59
C ARG A 270 12.89 36.24 47.22
N PRO A 271 12.30 36.87 48.26
CA PRO A 271 11.01 36.43 48.81
C PRO A 271 9.86 36.51 47.78
N LYS A 272 9.82 37.57 46.96
CA LYS A 272 8.83 37.73 45.90
C LYS A 272 9.06 36.74 44.75
N GLN A 273 10.32 36.50 44.37
CA GLN A 273 10.68 35.46 43.40
C GLN A 273 10.19 34.08 43.86
N LYS A 274 10.42 33.71 45.12
CA LYS A 274 9.95 32.44 45.69
C LYS A 274 8.43 32.33 45.71
N SER A 275 7.74 33.44 46.00
CA SER A 275 6.28 33.51 45.95
C SER A 275 5.73 33.32 44.53
N GLN A 276 6.32 34.01 43.54
CA GLN A 276 5.96 33.85 42.13
C GLN A 276 6.22 32.43 41.63
N ALA A 277 7.37 31.85 41.95
CA ALA A 277 7.68 30.46 41.61
C ALA A 277 6.63 29.48 42.16
N LYS A 278 6.21 29.67 43.43
CA LYS A 278 5.16 28.86 44.06
C LYS A 278 3.80 29.05 43.38
N GLN A 279 3.47 30.27 42.97
CA GLN A 279 2.23 30.56 42.24
C GLN A 279 2.20 29.89 40.87
N ILE A 280 3.28 29.99 40.09
CA ILE A 280 3.43 29.31 38.79
C ILE A 280 3.31 27.80 38.96
N LEU A 281 3.99 27.22 39.94
CA LEU A 281 3.91 25.78 40.23
C LEU A 281 2.48 25.34 40.56
N ASN A 282 1.77 26.12 41.39
CA ASN A 282 0.38 25.84 41.73
C ASN A 282 -0.56 25.95 40.52
N GLN A 283 -0.34 26.93 39.63
CA GLN A 283 -1.10 27.05 38.38
C GLN A 283 -0.89 25.81 37.49
N LYS A 284 0.36 25.37 37.31
CA LYS A 284 0.70 24.16 36.55
C LYS A 284 0.05 22.90 37.14
N ARG A 285 0.10 22.73 38.47
CA ARG A 285 -0.53 21.59 39.17
C ARG A 285 -2.06 21.60 39.04
N LYS A 286 -2.68 22.78 39.17
CA LYS A 286 -4.13 22.92 39.00
C LYS A 286 -4.53 22.59 37.56
N ALA A 287 -3.85 23.16 36.57
CA ALA A 287 -4.09 22.89 35.15
C ALA A 287 -3.97 21.40 34.83
N LEU A 288 -2.94 20.72 35.34
CA LEU A 288 -2.78 19.26 35.19
C LEU A 288 -3.93 18.48 35.83
N SER A 289 -4.36 18.87 37.04
CA SER A 289 -5.48 18.20 37.70
C SER A 289 -6.81 18.42 37.00
N ASP A 290 -7.03 19.61 36.43
CA ASP A 290 -8.23 19.92 35.67
C ASP A 290 -8.22 19.19 34.33
N PHE A 291 -7.05 19.09 33.67
CA PHE A 291 -6.87 18.29 32.46
C PHE A 291 -7.23 16.82 32.69
N TYR A 292 -6.82 16.19 33.80
CA TYR A 292 -7.23 14.82 34.12
C TYR A 292 -8.76 14.66 34.23
N LYS A 293 -9.46 15.63 34.82
CA LYS A 293 -10.92 15.58 34.91
C LYS A 293 -11.52 15.67 33.52
N THR A 294 -11.00 16.55 32.68
CA THR A 294 -11.45 16.70 31.30
C THR A 294 -11.23 15.42 30.49
N LEU A 295 -10.09 14.74 30.62
CA LEU A 295 -9.86 13.44 29.98
C LEU A 295 -10.89 12.40 30.40
N THR A 296 -11.27 12.36 31.68
CA THR A 296 -12.34 11.48 32.17
C THR A 296 -13.71 11.86 31.62
N VAL A 297 -14.03 13.15 31.49
CA VAL A 297 -15.26 13.61 30.85
C VAL A 297 -15.32 13.22 29.37
N LEU A 298 -14.17 13.22 28.67
CA LEU A 298 -14.05 12.73 27.30
C LEU A 298 -14.13 11.20 27.17
N GLY A 299 -14.27 10.46 28.28
CA GLY A 299 -14.44 9.02 28.30
C GLY A 299 -13.16 8.21 28.50
N LEU A 300 -12.02 8.86 28.77
CA LEU A 300 -10.76 8.16 29.04
C LEU A 300 -10.64 7.73 30.51
N SER A 301 -9.95 6.61 30.75
CA SER A 301 -9.79 6.02 32.06
C SER A 301 -8.33 5.62 32.30
N TYR A 302 -7.67 6.32 33.21
CA TYR A 302 -6.31 5.94 33.60
C TYR A 302 -6.25 4.53 34.23
N ARG A 303 -7.33 4.08 34.88
CA ARG A 303 -7.37 2.73 35.47
C ARG A 303 -7.40 1.66 34.38
N THR A 304 -8.18 1.89 33.32
CA THR A 304 -8.26 0.97 32.18
C THR A 304 -6.88 0.83 31.54
N GLY A 305 -6.22 1.95 31.22
CA GLY A 305 -4.87 1.90 30.64
C GLY A 305 -3.81 1.23 31.53
N LEU A 306 -3.92 1.33 32.86
CA LEU A 306 -3.02 0.61 33.78
C LEU A 306 -3.27 -0.89 33.78
N VAL A 307 -4.53 -1.31 33.73
CA VAL A 307 -4.91 -2.73 33.62
C VAL A 307 -4.42 -3.30 32.30
N GLU A 308 -4.67 -2.60 31.19
CA GLU A 308 -4.18 -3.00 29.86
C GLU A 308 -2.65 -3.07 29.82
N SER A 309 -1.94 -2.12 30.44
CA SER A 309 -0.49 -2.19 30.57
C SER A 309 0.00 -3.40 31.38
N ALA A 310 -0.75 -3.82 32.39
CA ALA A 310 -0.40 -4.98 33.20
C ALA A 310 -0.64 -6.30 32.44
N ILE A 311 -1.66 -6.35 31.58
CA ILE A 311 -2.05 -7.53 30.80
C ILE A 311 -1.19 -7.64 29.52
N GLY A 312 -1.10 -6.56 28.75
CA GLY A 312 -0.42 -6.49 27.45
C GLY A 312 1.11 -6.37 27.54
N GLY A 313 1.66 -6.21 28.74
CA GLY A 313 3.10 -6.08 28.96
C GLY A 313 3.63 -4.66 28.76
N ALA A 314 4.95 -4.54 28.60
CA ALA A 314 5.65 -3.25 28.68
C ALA A 314 5.52 -2.36 27.42
N ASP A 315 5.23 -2.93 26.24
CA ASP A 315 5.08 -2.18 24.98
C ASP A 315 3.60 -2.25 24.55
N PRO A 316 2.82 -1.15 24.65
CA PRO A 316 1.39 -1.15 24.29
C PRO A 316 1.15 -1.19 22.78
N VAL A 317 2.21 -1.19 21.97
CA VAL A 317 2.15 -1.11 20.51
C VAL A 317 2.06 -2.51 19.91
N ASP A 318 1.00 -2.76 19.17
CA ASP A 318 0.82 -3.97 18.38
C ASP A 318 1.33 -3.74 16.94
N PRO A 319 2.47 -4.32 16.55
CA PRO A 319 2.98 -4.22 15.19
C PRO A 319 2.27 -5.17 14.21
N THR A 320 1.32 -6.01 14.66
CA THR A 320 0.66 -7.04 13.83
C THR A 320 -0.70 -6.60 13.28
N ILE A 321 -1.06 -5.33 13.43
CA ILE A 321 -2.28 -4.75 12.87
C ILE A 321 -2.24 -4.81 11.34
N LYS A 322 -3.31 -5.36 10.75
CA LYS A 322 -3.47 -5.47 9.29
C LYS A 322 -3.23 -4.10 8.61
N PRO A 323 -2.34 -4.02 7.62
CA PRO A 323 -2.09 -2.77 6.92
C PRO A 323 -3.29 -2.38 6.06
N PHE A 324 -3.50 -1.09 5.87
CA PHE A 324 -4.55 -0.55 5.01
C PHE A 324 -4.03 0.66 4.21
N SER A 325 -4.64 0.92 3.06
CA SER A 325 -4.33 2.10 2.25
C SER A 325 -5.61 2.74 1.73
N LEU A 326 -5.93 3.91 2.28
CA LEU A 326 -7.01 4.76 1.77
C LEU A 326 -6.69 5.29 0.36
N GLU A 327 -5.41 5.46 0.04
CA GLU A 327 -4.98 5.91 -1.28
C GLU A 327 -5.32 4.88 -2.37
N LEU A 328 -5.05 3.60 -2.11
CA LEU A 328 -5.37 2.52 -3.06
C LEU A 328 -6.88 2.39 -3.31
N LEU A 329 -7.71 2.66 -2.31
CA LEU A 329 -9.17 2.73 -2.51
C LEU A 329 -9.57 3.76 -3.57
N THR A 330 -8.82 4.86 -3.68
CA THR A 330 -9.13 5.99 -4.57
C THR A 330 -8.53 5.86 -5.97
N HIS A 331 -7.43 5.11 -6.12
CA HIS A 331 -6.83 4.86 -7.44
C HIS A 331 -7.62 3.84 -8.27
N ALA A 332 -8.29 2.90 -7.61
CA ALA A 332 -9.09 1.86 -8.29
C ALA A 332 -10.46 2.35 -8.79
N SER A 333 -10.90 3.55 -8.39
CA SER A 333 -12.18 4.13 -8.81
C SER A 333 -12.00 5.13 -9.95
N LYS A 334 -13.03 5.26 -10.81
CA LYS A 334 -13.20 6.42 -11.69
C LYS A 334 -13.42 7.66 -10.79
N TYR A 335 -12.33 8.27 -10.30
CA TYR A 335 -12.24 9.45 -9.42
C TYR A 335 -13.59 10.03 -8.98
N ARG A 336 -14.11 9.59 -7.82
CA ARG A 336 -15.35 10.13 -7.25
C ARG A 336 -15.03 11.36 -6.41
N LYS A 337 -16.00 12.28 -6.26
CA LYS A 337 -15.84 13.41 -5.33
C LYS A 337 -15.52 12.96 -3.90
N VAL A 338 -16.12 11.86 -3.46
CA VAL A 338 -15.82 11.25 -2.14
C VAL A 338 -14.35 10.81 -2.01
N ASP A 339 -13.70 10.43 -3.12
CA ASP A 339 -12.30 10.00 -3.10
C ASP A 339 -11.36 11.17 -2.80
N GLN A 340 -11.69 12.39 -3.26
CA GLN A 340 -10.95 13.59 -2.90
C GLN A 340 -11.01 13.86 -1.40
N HIS A 341 -12.19 13.69 -0.78
CA HIS A 341 -12.32 13.80 0.67
C HIS A 341 -11.49 12.73 1.39
N ILE A 342 -11.53 11.47 0.93
CA ILE A 342 -10.74 10.37 1.53
C ILE A 342 -9.23 10.65 1.44
N LEU A 343 -8.72 11.08 0.28
CA LEU A 343 -7.31 11.40 0.09
C LEU A 343 -6.85 12.51 1.04
N PHE A 344 -7.69 13.52 1.20
CA PHE A 344 -7.44 14.64 2.08
C PHE A 344 -7.46 14.24 3.57
N LEU A 345 -8.39 13.35 3.98
CA LEU A 345 -8.40 12.75 5.32
C LEU A 345 -7.17 11.84 5.56
N ASN A 346 -6.64 11.24 4.51
CA ASN A 346 -5.49 10.35 4.56
C ASN A 346 -4.15 11.10 4.67
N ASP A 347 -4.11 12.42 4.46
CA ASP A 347 -2.85 13.19 4.50
C ASP A 347 -2.10 12.95 5.80
N LYS A 348 -0.90 12.35 5.69
CA LYS A 348 0.01 12.04 6.80
C LYS A 348 -0.59 11.19 7.93
N LEU A 349 -1.73 10.52 7.71
CA LEU A 349 -2.39 9.70 8.73
C LEU A 349 -1.44 8.69 9.39
N ASN A 350 -0.70 7.95 8.57
CA ASN A 350 0.27 6.96 9.04
C ASN A 350 1.48 7.58 9.73
N LEU A 351 1.96 8.74 9.24
CA LEU A 351 3.06 9.47 9.86
C LEU A 351 2.70 9.95 11.27
N TYR A 352 1.49 10.51 11.45
CA TYR A 352 1.02 10.92 12.77
C TYR A 352 0.93 9.75 13.75
N TYR A 353 0.42 8.60 13.29
CA TYR A 353 0.39 7.40 14.12
C TYR A 353 1.80 6.91 14.48
N ALA A 354 2.74 6.87 13.53
CA ALA A 354 4.14 6.51 13.78
C ALA A 354 4.80 7.45 14.82
N LYS A 355 4.50 8.74 14.76
CA LYS A 355 4.92 9.73 15.77
C LYS A 355 4.28 9.46 17.14
N CYS A 356 3.01 9.07 17.20
CA CYS A 356 2.36 8.67 18.44
C CYS A 356 3.01 7.41 19.04
N VAL A 357 3.34 6.42 18.21
CA VAL A 357 4.09 5.21 18.60
C VAL A 357 5.46 5.59 19.19
N PHE A 358 6.17 6.54 18.58
CA PHE A 358 7.42 7.05 19.15
C PHE A 358 7.20 7.74 20.50
N LYS A 359 6.21 8.64 20.59
CA LYS A 359 5.91 9.41 21.80
C LYS A 359 5.47 8.54 22.97
N ILE A 360 4.67 7.49 22.76
CA ILE A 360 4.24 6.59 23.85
C ILE A 360 5.42 5.76 24.38
N LYS A 361 6.33 5.31 23.50
CA LYS A 361 7.55 4.61 23.90
C LYS A 361 8.52 5.52 24.66
N LEU A 362 8.68 6.74 24.18
CA LEU A 362 9.47 7.77 24.86
C LEU A 362 8.88 8.07 26.24
N LEU A 363 7.57 8.26 26.35
CA LEU A 363 6.89 8.49 27.61
C LEU A 363 7.12 7.32 28.58
N GLY A 364 7.00 6.07 28.12
CA GLY A 364 7.31 4.88 28.91
C GLY A 364 8.72 4.94 29.51
N LYS A 365 9.73 5.33 28.70
CA LYS A 365 11.12 5.50 29.17
C LYS A 365 11.27 6.64 30.18
N VAL A 366 10.69 7.81 29.91
CA VAL A 366 10.75 8.97 30.82
C VAL A 366 10.07 8.65 32.16
N MET A 367 8.98 7.91 32.14
CA MET A 367 8.25 7.53 33.36
C MET A 367 8.95 6.44 34.20
N MET A 368 10.09 5.89 33.75
CA MET A 368 10.96 5.08 34.60
C MET A 368 11.77 5.94 35.58
N GLN A 369 12.03 7.20 35.24
CA GLN A 369 12.72 8.18 36.08
C GLN A 369 12.02 9.54 35.94
N PRO A 370 10.83 9.70 36.55
CA PRO A 370 10.04 10.92 36.40
C PRO A 370 10.71 12.11 37.10
N ASP A 371 10.44 13.31 36.58
CA ASP A 371 10.90 14.56 37.20
C ASP A 371 10.36 14.71 38.63
N ALA A 372 11.17 15.28 39.53
CA ALA A 372 10.82 15.43 40.95
C ALA A 372 9.52 16.23 41.18
N ASP A 373 9.18 17.16 40.29
CA ASP A 373 7.93 17.93 40.37
C ASP A 373 6.68 17.10 40.00
N ILE A 374 6.87 15.98 39.29
CA ILE A 374 5.83 15.05 38.82
C ILE A 374 5.86 13.72 39.59
N ALA A 375 6.97 13.36 40.23
CA ALA A 375 7.33 12.04 40.78
C ALA A 375 6.37 11.40 41.83
N GLY A 376 5.22 12.02 42.12
CA GLY A 376 4.18 11.40 42.93
C GLY A 376 3.55 10.18 42.24
N PRO A 377 3.42 9.01 42.92
CA PRO A 377 2.89 7.77 42.32
C PRO A 377 1.54 7.97 41.62
N ILE A 378 0.66 8.79 42.20
CA ILE A 378 -0.67 9.09 41.64
C ILE A 378 -0.56 9.81 40.28
N ASN A 379 0.39 10.72 40.12
CA ASN A 379 0.56 11.43 38.84
C ASN A 379 1.19 10.52 37.80
N VAL A 380 2.18 9.72 38.19
CA VAL A 380 2.81 8.74 37.30
C VAL A 380 1.76 7.74 36.77
N ASP A 381 0.94 7.19 37.66
CA ASP A 381 -0.13 6.26 37.32
C ASP A 381 -1.19 6.89 36.40
N ARG A 382 -1.59 8.14 36.68
CA ARG A 382 -2.52 8.87 35.82
C ARG A 382 -1.95 9.14 34.44
N ILE A 383 -0.71 9.63 34.35
CA ILE A 383 -0.05 9.93 33.07
C ILE A 383 0.09 8.65 32.24
N LYS A 384 0.61 7.58 32.84
CA LYS A 384 0.74 6.27 32.16
C LYS A 384 -0.62 5.76 31.72
N GLY A 385 -1.57 5.68 32.65
CA GLY A 385 -2.90 5.14 32.41
C GLY A 385 -3.64 5.87 31.29
N PHE A 386 -3.80 7.19 31.40
CA PHE A 386 -4.53 7.95 30.38
C PHE A 386 -3.85 7.88 29.00
N SER A 387 -2.52 7.91 28.96
CA SER A 387 -1.79 7.87 27.69
C SER A 387 -1.91 6.52 27.00
N ILE A 388 -1.85 5.42 27.77
CA ILE A 388 -2.02 4.07 27.24
C ILE A 388 -3.45 3.85 26.77
N ASP A 389 -4.45 4.23 27.58
CA ASP A 389 -5.87 4.10 27.24
C ASP A 389 -6.21 4.85 25.93
N MET A 390 -5.76 6.10 25.80
CA MET A 390 -5.94 6.88 24.58
C MET A 390 -5.20 6.26 23.38
N PHE A 391 -3.97 5.78 23.58
CA PHE A 391 -3.20 5.14 22.52
C PHE A 391 -3.88 3.87 22.01
N LEU A 392 -4.38 3.04 22.93
CA LEU A 392 -5.12 1.81 22.59
C LEU A 392 -6.45 2.12 21.88
N LEU A 393 -7.15 3.20 22.26
CA LEU A 393 -8.34 3.65 21.55
C LEU A 393 -8.03 4.01 20.09
N VAL A 394 -6.93 4.73 19.82
CA VAL A 394 -6.49 5.04 18.46
C VAL A 394 -6.04 3.79 17.71
N GLN A 395 -5.36 2.86 18.39
CA GLN A 395 -4.93 1.59 17.81
C GLN A 395 -6.13 0.72 17.40
N ASN A 396 -7.16 0.64 18.24
CA ASN A 396 -8.42 -0.03 17.94
C ASN A 396 -9.16 0.62 16.77
N GLN A 397 -9.16 1.96 16.69
CA GLN A 397 -9.70 2.66 15.51
C GLN A 397 -8.95 2.29 14.22
N ARG A 398 -7.64 2.07 14.28
CA ARG A 398 -6.87 1.60 13.11
C ARG A 398 -7.21 0.16 12.72
N ILE A 399 -7.45 -0.72 13.68
CA ILE A 399 -7.94 -2.09 13.42
C ILE A 399 -9.29 -2.01 12.70
N SER A 400 -10.26 -1.28 13.26
CA SER A 400 -11.58 -1.10 12.63
C SER A 400 -11.49 -0.41 11.26
N LEU A 401 -10.56 0.54 11.09
CA LEU A 401 -10.33 1.20 9.80
C LEU A 401 -9.77 0.21 8.77
N SER A 402 -8.90 -0.72 9.16
CA SER A 402 -8.39 -1.75 8.26
C SER A 402 -9.49 -2.66 7.72
N GLU A 403 -10.43 -3.06 8.58
CA GLU A 403 -11.61 -3.85 8.21
C GLU A 403 -12.57 -3.04 7.33
N MET A 404 -12.81 -1.76 7.67
CA MET A 404 -13.68 -0.88 6.89
C MET A 404 -13.12 -0.63 5.48
N VAL A 405 -11.80 -0.44 5.35
CA VAL A 405 -11.13 -0.29 4.06
C VAL A 405 -11.32 -1.53 3.21
N ASP A 406 -11.14 -2.72 3.78
CA ASP A 406 -11.38 -4.02 3.13
C ASP A 406 -12.83 -4.13 2.63
N ASN A 407 -13.80 -3.83 3.50
CA ASN A 407 -15.23 -3.87 3.18
C ASN A 407 -15.59 -2.87 2.06
N VAL A 408 -15.04 -1.66 2.08
CA VAL A 408 -15.26 -0.65 1.04
C VAL A 408 -14.62 -1.08 -0.28
N PHE A 409 -13.44 -1.69 -0.23
CA PHE A 409 -12.79 -2.25 -1.41
C PHE A 409 -13.68 -3.32 -2.05
N HIS A 410 -14.09 -4.34 -1.28
CA HIS A 410 -14.97 -5.41 -1.76
C HIS A 410 -16.32 -4.90 -2.25
N LEU A 411 -16.93 -3.93 -1.57
CA LEU A 411 -18.18 -3.32 -2.04
C LEU A 411 -17.98 -2.62 -3.39
N ARG A 412 -16.88 -1.88 -3.58
CA ARG A 412 -16.57 -1.21 -4.85
C ARG A 412 -16.32 -2.23 -5.97
N GLU A 413 -15.62 -3.32 -5.66
CA GLU A 413 -15.37 -4.43 -6.57
C GLU A 413 -16.68 -5.09 -7.01
N ILE A 414 -17.55 -5.48 -6.07
CA ILE A 414 -18.87 -6.06 -6.39
C ILE A 414 -19.72 -5.10 -7.22
N ILE A 415 -19.73 -3.81 -6.88
CA ILE A 415 -20.45 -2.80 -7.68
C ILE A 415 -19.88 -2.72 -9.10
N ALA A 416 -18.55 -2.72 -9.26
CA ALA A 416 -17.92 -2.71 -10.57
C ALA A 416 -18.31 -3.96 -11.39
N ASN A 417 -18.30 -5.13 -10.75
CA ASN A 417 -18.71 -6.40 -11.36
C ASN A 417 -20.17 -6.35 -11.84
N LEU A 418 -21.08 -5.77 -11.05
CA LEU A 418 -22.48 -5.61 -11.46
C LEU A 418 -22.64 -4.67 -12.67
N TYR A 419 -21.88 -3.57 -12.75
CA TYR A 419 -21.88 -2.71 -13.94
C TYR A 419 -21.31 -3.42 -15.16
N GLN A 420 -20.23 -4.20 -14.99
CA GLN A 420 -19.64 -4.97 -16.07
C GLN A 420 -20.62 -6.01 -16.60
N LEU A 421 -21.30 -6.75 -15.72
CA LEU A 421 -22.32 -7.72 -16.09
C LEU A 421 -23.46 -7.05 -16.86
N SER A 422 -23.99 -5.93 -16.37
CA SER A 422 -25.04 -5.18 -17.05
C SER A 422 -24.64 -4.74 -18.46
N THR A 423 -23.42 -4.22 -18.64
CA THR A 423 -22.93 -3.83 -19.96
C THR A 423 -22.70 -5.05 -20.87
N GLY A 424 -22.19 -6.16 -20.34
CA GLY A 424 -22.04 -7.40 -21.12
C GLY A 424 -23.38 -7.95 -21.60
N LEU A 425 -24.43 -7.87 -20.77
CA LEU A 425 -25.80 -8.27 -21.14
C LEU A 425 -26.42 -7.37 -22.23
N GLU A 426 -26.12 -6.07 -22.22
CA GLU A 426 -26.55 -5.12 -23.27
C GLU A 426 -25.85 -5.43 -24.62
N GLU A 427 -24.58 -5.84 -24.60
CA GLU A 427 -23.79 -6.17 -25.79
C GLU A 427 -24.19 -7.52 -26.42
N ASP A 428 -24.51 -8.54 -25.62
CA ASP A 428 -24.89 -9.89 -26.06
C ASP A 428 -26.24 -9.91 -26.82
N GLN A 429 -27.14 -8.95 -26.54
CA GLN A 429 -28.40 -8.78 -27.26
C GLN A 429 -28.21 -8.41 -28.75
N SER A 430 -26.97 -8.10 -29.19
CA SER A 430 -26.70 -7.55 -30.52
C SER A 430 -26.06 -8.50 -31.54
N THR A 431 -25.47 -9.65 -31.16
CA THR A 431 -24.81 -10.56 -32.13
C THR A 431 -24.52 -11.99 -31.60
N ASP A 432 -24.87 -12.98 -32.44
CA ASP A 432 -24.44 -14.40 -32.47
C ASP A 432 -24.61 -15.32 -31.23
N ASP A 433 -25.11 -16.51 -31.53
CA ASP A 433 -25.59 -17.64 -30.70
C ASP A 433 -24.56 -18.32 -29.75
N ASN A 434 -23.56 -17.60 -29.22
CA ASN A 434 -22.50 -18.21 -28.40
C ASN A 434 -22.72 -18.18 -26.87
N GLY A 435 -23.71 -17.42 -26.39
CA GLY A 435 -24.09 -17.35 -24.98
C GLY A 435 -23.00 -16.78 -24.04
N LEU A 436 -23.37 -16.59 -22.77
CA LEU A 436 -22.54 -15.97 -21.74
C LEU A 436 -21.52 -16.96 -21.14
N ARG A 437 -20.35 -17.10 -21.76
CA ARG A 437 -19.27 -18.02 -21.34
C ARG A 437 -18.20 -17.36 -20.47
N PHE A 438 -18.60 -16.63 -19.42
CA PHE A 438 -17.67 -15.85 -18.59
C PHE A 438 -16.53 -16.67 -17.99
N ARG A 439 -16.79 -17.90 -17.54
CA ARG A 439 -15.76 -18.79 -16.96
C ARG A 439 -14.69 -19.15 -17.98
N GLU A 440 -15.10 -19.53 -19.20
CA GLU A 440 -14.18 -19.86 -20.30
C GLU A 440 -13.31 -18.64 -20.65
N TYR A 441 -13.93 -17.46 -20.77
CA TYR A 441 -13.23 -16.22 -21.09
C TYR A 441 -12.25 -15.79 -19.98
N ARG A 442 -12.60 -16.00 -18.71
CA ARG A 442 -11.71 -15.75 -17.58
C ARG A 442 -10.49 -16.65 -17.60
N GLN A 443 -10.69 -17.96 -17.79
CA GLN A 443 -9.59 -18.92 -17.91
C GLN A 443 -8.63 -18.56 -19.05
N ARG A 444 -9.18 -18.19 -20.22
CA ARG A 444 -8.37 -17.73 -21.36
C ARG A 444 -7.58 -16.46 -21.04
N LEU A 445 -8.20 -15.49 -20.35
CA LEU A 445 -7.53 -14.28 -19.89
C LEU A 445 -6.38 -14.59 -18.93
N ASP A 446 -6.58 -15.53 -18.00
CA ASP A 446 -5.54 -15.93 -17.04
C ASP A 446 -4.32 -16.57 -17.74
N VAL A 447 -4.53 -17.35 -18.82
CA VAL A 447 -3.42 -17.83 -19.68
C VAL A 447 -2.66 -16.65 -20.28
N VAL A 448 -3.39 -15.69 -20.88
CA VAL A 448 -2.76 -14.52 -21.50
C VAL A 448 -1.96 -13.72 -20.46
N GLY A 449 -2.52 -13.53 -19.27
CA GLY A 449 -1.88 -12.89 -18.13
C GLY A 449 -0.58 -13.58 -17.72
N ARG A 450 -0.63 -14.89 -17.44
CA ARG A 450 0.56 -15.68 -17.06
C ARG A 450 1.64 -15.61 -18.14
N CYS A 451 1.27 -15.76 -19.41
CA CYS A 451 2.20 -15.69 -20.52
C CYS A 451 2.86 -14.31 -20.63
N ALA A 452 2.09 -13.23 -20.55
CA ALA A 452 2.61 -11.87 -20.68
C ALA A 452 3.53 -11.46 -19.52
N LEU A 453 3.22 -11.91 -18.29
CA LEU A 453 4.06 -11.67 -17.12
C LEU A 453 5.41 -12.39 -17.23
N ASP A 454 5.38 -13.69 -17.52
CA ASP A 454 6.61 -14.50 -17.67
C ASP A 454 7.47 -13.98 -18.83
N ALA A 455 6.85 -13.60 -19.96
CA ALA A 455 7.58 -13.02 -21.07
C ALA A 455 8.28 -11.72 -20.70
N ARG A 456 7.63 -10.84 -19.92
CA ARG A 456 8.24 -9.59 -19.48
C ARG A 456 9.47 -9.86 -18.63
N LEU A 457 9.32 -10.70 -17.60
CA LEU A 457 10.41 -11.03 -16.68
C LEU A 457 11.60 -11.65 -17.42
N VAL A 458 11.34 -12.63 -18.29
CA VAL A 458 12.39 -13.29 -19.07
C VAL A 458 13.05 -12.32 -20.05
N LEU A 459 12.28 -11.49 -20.76
CA LEU A 459 12.84 -10.54 -21.75
C LEU A 459 13.64 -9.41 -21.09
N GLU A 460 13.23 -8.91 -19.92
CA GLU A 460 14.00 -7.92 -19.16
C GLU A 460 15.35 -8.52 -18.70
N GLN A 461 15.34 -9.75 -18.18
CA GLN A 461 16.57 -10.48 -17.83
C GLN A 461 17.44 -10.77 -19.05
N PHE A 462 16.81 -11.16 -20.16
CA PHE A 462 17.50 -11.43 -21.42
C PHE A 462 18.16 -10.17 -21.97
N GLN A 463 17.53 -9.00 -21.85
CA GLN A 463 18.13 -7.72 -22.23
C GLN A 463 19.37 -7.40 -21.39
N MET A 464 19.37 -7.74 -20.08
CA MET A 464 20.57 -7.62 -19.25
C MET A 464 21.69 -8.57 -19.71
N LEU A 465 21.35 -9.78 -20.11
CA LEU A 465 22.30 -10.74 -20.69
C LEU A 465 22.92 -10.19 -21.99
N LEU A 466 22.11 -9.68 -22.92
CA LEU A 466 22.60 -9.04 -24.15
C LEU A 466 23.47 -7.82 -23.86
N SER A 467 23.14 -7.06 -22.81
CA SER A 467 23.95 -5.92 -22.36
C SER A 467 25.32 -6.35 -21.81
N SER A 468 25.54 -7.64 -21.55
CA SER A 468 26.84 -8.16 -21.11
C SER A 468 27.74 -8.59 -22.28
N ALA A 469 27.25 -8.55 -23.53
CA ALA A 469 28.01 -8.93 -24.70
C ALA A 469 29.19 -7.97 -24.97
N PRO A 470 30.36 -8.50 -25.38
CA PRO A 470 31.53 -7.69 -25.73
C PRO A 470 31.27 -6.82 -26.97
N ASN A 471 31.98 -5.69 -27.08
CA ASN A 471 31.80 -4.78 -28.22
C ASN A 471 32.34 -5.41 -29.53
N GLN A 472 33.50 -6.05 -29.44
CA GLN A 472 34.22 -6.68 -30.56
C GLN A 472 34.55 -8.13 -30.23
N THR A 473 34.93 -8.91 -31.23
CA THR A 473 35.44 -10.27 -31.05
C THR A 473 36.74 -10.24 -30.25
N ASP A 474 36.79 -11.03 -29.18
CA ASP A 474 38.04 -11.27 -28.44
C ASP A 474 38.79 -12.44 -29.11
N GLU A 475 40.07 -12.25 -29.42
CA GLU A 475 40.91 -13.29 -30.05
C GLU A 475 40.99 -14.55 -29.17
N GLU A 476 40.90 -14.42 -27.84
CA GLU A 476 40.89 -15.57 -26.92
C GLU A 476 39.57 -16.36 -26.98
N LEU A 477 38.44 -15.71 -27.29
CA LEU A 477 37.13 -16.37 -27.42
C LEU A 477 36.96 -17.05 -28.79
N GLN A 478 37.66 -16.58 -29.83
CA GLN A 478 37.67 -17.24 -31.15
C GLN A 478 38.24 -18.66 -31.08
N LEU A 479 39.20 -18.93 -30.18
CA LEU A 479 39.77 -20.25 -29.95
C LEU A 479 38.75 -21.28 -29.44
N LEU A 480 37.67 -20.82 -28.79
CA LEU A 480 36.59 -21.68 -28.29
C LEU A 480 35.49 -21.92 -29.35
N GLU A 481 35.39 -21.06 -30.36
CA GLU A 481 34.39 -21.13 -31.44
C GLU A 481 34.88 -21.91 -32.67
N THR A 482 36.20 -22.03 -32.86
CA THR A 482 36.78 -22.78 -33.99
C THR A 482 36.78 -24.28 -33.75
N SER A 483 35.71 -24.97 -34.13
CA SER A 483 35.81 -26.38 -34.54
C SER A 483 36.20 -26.42 -36.01
N PRO A 484 37.23 -27.20 -36.44
CA PRO A 484 37.77 -27.16 -37.80
C PRO A 484 36.82 -27.66 -38.91
N LEU A 485 35.56 -27.95 -38.60
CA LEU A 485 34.57 -28.50 -39.52
C LEU A 485 33.41 -27.56 -39.86
N ASN A 486 33.20 -26.44 -39.15
CA ASN A 486 32.13 -25.46 -39.45
C ASN A 486 32.60 -24.00 -39.19
N PRO A 487 32.05 -22.99 -39.89
CA PRO A 487 32.23 -21.59 -39.54
C PRO A 487 31.73 -21.31 -38.10
N PRO A 488 32.18 -20.24 -37.43
CA PRO A 488 31.62 -19.84 -36.15
C PRO A 488 30.15 -19.42 -36.34
N ASP A 489 29.23 -20.36 -36.14
CA ASP A 489 27.80 -20.10 -36.12
C ASP A 489 27.44 -19.49 -34.75
N GLY A 490 27.49 -18.15 -34.67
CA GLY A 490 27.01 -17.40 -33.50
C GLY A 490 27.90 -16.23 -33.07
N CYS A 491 27.97 -15.17 -33.87
CA CYS A 491 28.70 -13.95 -33.51
C CYS A 491 27.94 -13.12 -32.45
N PHE A 492 28.16 -13.37 -31.15
CA PHE A 492 27.46 -12.70 -30.04
C PHE A 492 28.17 -11.44 -29.49
N TYR A 493 28.80 -10.65 -30.36
CA TYR A 493 29.39 -9.35 -30.02
C TYR A 493 28.58 -8.19 -30.63
N ARG A 494 28.59 -7.02 -29.99
CA ARG A 494 27.62 -5.94 -30.27
C ARG A 494 27.70 -5.34 -31.67
N GLU A 495 28.87 -5.36 -32.29
CA GLU A 495 29.08 -4.82 -33.64
C GLU A 495 28.61 -5.78 -34.76
N SER A 496 28.22 -7.03 -34.44
CA SER A 496 27.72 -7.97 -35.45
C SER A 496 26.29 -7.63 -35.90
N VAL A 497 25.98 -7.94 -37.17
CA VAL A 497 24.64 -7.72 -37.74
C VAL A 497 23.64 -8.67 -37.09
N GLU A 498 24.09 -9.88 -36.76
CA GLU A 498 23.35 -10.93 -36.07
C GLU A 498 22.93 -10.47 -34.67
N PHE A 499 23.87 -9.93 -33.89
CA PHE A 499 23.58 -9.38 -32.57
C PHE A 499 22.63 -8.19 -32.66
N GLY A 500 22.85 -7.27 -33.62
CA GLY A 500 21.95 -6.14 -33.86
C GLY A 500 20.51 -6.59 -34.15
N ARG A 501 20.34 -7.69 -34.91
CA ARG A 501 19.03 -8.29 -35.17
C ARG A 501 18.41 -8.89 -33.90
N ILE A 502 19.18 -9.68 -33.14
CA ILE A 502 18.73 -10.29 -31.88
C ILE A 502 18.31 -9.21 -30.87
N ALA A 503 19.16 -8.20 -30.66
CA ALA A 503 18.88 -7.09 -29.76
C ALA A 503 17.61 -6.33 -30.15
N LYS A 504 17.43 -6.06 -31.46
CA LYS A 504 16.20 -5.44 -31.97
C LYS A 504 14.97 -6.31 -31.75
N LEU A 505 15.04 -7.61 -32.06
CA LEU A 505 13.94 -8.55 -31.83
C LEU A 505 13.56 -8.64 -30.36
N THR A 506 14.54 -8.72 -29.45
CA THR A 506 14.32 -8.70 -28.00
C THR A 506 13.65 -7.39 -27.55
N GLN A 507 14.13 -6.24 -28.03
CA GLN A 507 13.55 -4.94 -27.69
C GLN A 507 12.11 -4.81 -28.20
N ASP A 508 11.86 -5.24 -29.44
CA ASP A 508 10.54 -5.19 -30.07
C ASP A 508 9.56 -6.17 -29.41
N ALA A 509 10.02 -7.34 -28.96
CA ALA A 509 9.23 -8.29 -28.18
C ALA A 509 8.90 -7.70 -26.82
N LEU A 510 9.91 -7.20 -26.09
CA LEU A 510 9.74 -6.61 -24.76
C LEU A 510 8.76 -5.43 -24.80
N LYS A 511 8.88 -4.55 -25.79
CA LYS A 511 7.97 -3.42 -25.96
C LYS A 511 6.52 -3.88 -26.11
N GLN A 512 6.24 -4.85 -26.98
CA GLN A 512 4.89 -5.37 -27.15
C GLN A 512 4.39 -6.11 -25.90
N THR A 513 5.27 -6.83 -25.21
CA THR A 513 4.91 -7.48 -23.94
C THR A 513 4.59 -6.47 -22.85
N VAL A 514 5.28 -5.33 -22.80
CA VAL A 514 4.98 -4.23 -21.87
C VAL A 514 3.63 -3.59 -22.23
N GLU A 515 3.39 -3.26 -23.51
CA GLU A 515 2.11 -2.75 -23.99
C GLU A 515 0.94 -3.71 -23.66
N LEU A 516 1.14 -5.01 -23.88
CA LEU A 516 0.16 -6.05 -23.52
C LEU A 516 -0.08 -6.11 -22.01
N ASN A 517 0.97 -6.06 -21.19
CA ASN A 517 0.84 -6.04 -19.73
C ASN A 517 0.13 -4.78 -19.22
N GLU A 518 0.34 -3.61 -19.85
CA GLU A 518 -0.40 -2.39 -19.52
C GLU A 518 -1.88 -2.50 -19.85
N GLU A 519 -2.23 -3.15 -20.96
CA GLU A 519 -3.62 -3.43 -21.32
C GLU A 519 -4.26 -4.47 -20.42
N LEU A 520 -3.53 -5.55 -20.09
CA LEU A 520 -3.94 -6.55 -19.12
C LEU A 520 -4.17 -5.93 -17.74
N GLY A 521 -3.32 -5.00 -17.32
CA GLY A 521 -3.49 -4.26 -16.07
C GLY A 521 -4.80 -3.47 -16.00
N LYS A 522 -5.37 -3.05 -17.15
CA LYS A 522 -6.68 -2.38 -17.22
C LYS A 522 -7.86 -3.34 -17.11
N VAL A 523 -7.64 -4.65 -17.29
CA VAL A 523 -8.67 -5.70 -17.25
C VAL A 523 -8.45 -6.74 -16.16
N ALA A 524 -7.33 -6.71 -15.44
CA ALA A 524 -6.96 -7.73 -14.46
C ALA A 524 -8.06 -7.94 -13.41
N ASN A 525 -8.72 -6.85 -13.03
CA ASN A 525 -9.81 -6.81 -12.05
C ASN A 525 -11.21 -6.91 -12.68
N ASP A 526 -11.33 -7.08 -14.01
CA ASP A 526 -12.63 -7.28 -14.66
C ASP A 526 -13.10 -8.71 -14.36
N ALA A 527 -14.21 -8.85 -13.62
CA ALA A 527 -14.80 -10.15 -13.32
C ALA A 527 -15.49 -10.76 -14.54
N TYR A 528 -16.06 -9.92 -15.41
CA TYR A 528 -16.78 -10.33 -16.61
C TYR A 528 -16.13 -9.71 -17.85
N CYS A 529 -15.47 -10.55 -18.65
CA CYS A 529 -14.85 -10.14 -19.91
C CYS A 529 -15.61 -10.74 -21.10
N MET A 530 -15.90 -9.90 -22.10
CA MET A 530 -16.55 -10.31 -23.34
C MET A 530 -15.56 -10.92 -24.33
N ARG A 531 -16.07 -11.76 -25.24
CA ARG A 531 -15.27 -12.52 -26.22
C ARG A 531 -14.33 -11.65 -27.03
N ASP A 532 -14.82 -10.56 -27.62
CA ASP A 532 -14.06 -9.71 -28.53
C ASP A 532 -12.81 -9.14 -27.89
N ARG A 533 -12.92 -8.77 -26.61
CA ARG A 533 -11.81 -8.23 -25.83
C ARG A 533 -10.74 -9.31 -25.57
N ILE A 534 -11.17 -10.53 -25.23
CA ILE A 534 -10.25 -11.67 -25.04
C ILE A 534 -9.54 -12.03 -26.34
N VAL A 535 -10.28 -12.13 -27.44
CA VAL A 535 -9.71 -12.45 -28.76
C VAL A 535 -8.68 -11.40 -29.20
N ASN A 536 -8.91 -10.12 -28.89
CA ASN A 536 -7.95 -9.05 -29.14
C ASN A 536 -6.65 -9.25 -28.33
N LEU A 537 -6.77 -9.54 -27.04
CA LEU A 537 -5.61 -9.79 -26.17
C LEU A 537 -4.83 -11.05 -26.58
N GLU A 538 -5.52 -12.12 -26.97
CA GLU A 538 -4.91 -13.33 -27.53
C GLU A 538 -4.17 -13.05 -28.84
N SER A 539 -4.73 -12.20 -29.72
CA SER A 539 -4.06 -11.79 -30.96
C SER A 539 -2.76 -11.03 -30.68
N LYS A 540 -2.76 -10.15 -29.67
CA LYS A 540 -1.55 -9.45 -29.22
C LYS A 540 -0.52 -10.41 -28.62
N LEU A 541 -0.94 -11.37 -27.81
CA LEU A 541 -0.05 -12.41 -27.30
C LEU A 541 0.53 -13.27 -28.44
N ALA A 542 -0.27 -13.61 -29.45
CA ALA A 542 0.21 -14.34 -30.62
C ALA A 542 1.30 -13.56 -31.39
N SER A 543 1.17 -12.23 -31.46
CA SER A 543 2.21 -11.35 -32.02
C SER A 543 3.51 -11.38 -31.21
N VAL A 544 3.43 -11.34 -29.87
CA VAL A 544 4.58 -11.51 -28.97
C VAL A 544 5.22 -12.89 -29.18
N ARG A 545 4.40 -13.95 -29.21
CA ARG A 545 4.86 -15.32 -29.43
C ARG A 545 5.62 -15.47 -30.75
N ALA A 546 5.09 -14.93 -31.85
CA ALA A 546 5.76 -14.99 -33.15
C ALA A 546 7.17 -14.36 -33.14
N LYS A 547 7.38 -13.31 -32.33
CA LYS A 547 8.71 -12.73 -32.13
C LYS A 547 9.61 -13.60 -31.25
N LEU A 548 9.07 -14.24 -30.21
CA LEU A 548 9.81 -15.19 -29.40
C LEU A 548 10.23 -16.42 -30.21
N ASP A 549 9.39 -16.90 -31.12
CA ASP A 549 9.72 -17.97 -32.07
C ASP A 549 10.85 -17.51 -33.01
N SER A 550 10.74 -16.30 -33.59
CA SER A 550 11.80 -15.73 -34.44
C SER A 550 13.13 -15.52 -33.69
N LEU A 551 13.05 -15.16 -32.41
CA LEU A 551 14.21 -15.03 -31.52
C LEU A 551 14.83 -16.40 -31.26
N THR A 552 14.00 -17.42 -31.02
CA THR A 552 14.43 -18.81 -30.81
C THR A 552 15.11 -19.38 -32.05
N ASP A 553 14.59 -19.10 -33.24
CA ASP A 553 15.20 -19.49 -34.52
C ASP A 553 16.59 -18.88 -34.72
N SER A 554 16.82 -17.68 -34.18
CA SER A 554 18.15 -17.02 -34.22
C SER A 554 19.20 -17.75 -33.38
N PHE A 555 18.79 -18.67 -32.49
CA PHE A 555 19.66 -19.48 -31.65
C PHE A 555 19.65 -20.97 -32.03
N LYS A 556 19.00 -21.35 -33.14
CA LYS A 556 18.88 -22.75 -33.57
C LYS A 556 20.16 -23.19 -34.29
N PHE A 557 20.72 -24.33 -33.90
CA PHE A 557 21.86 -24.92 -34.62
C PHE A 557 21.39 -25.53 -35.95
N PRO A 558 22.22 -25.50 -37.01
CA PRO A 558 21.94 -26.24 -38.24
C PRO A 558 21.76 -27.73 -37.92
N SER A 559 20.66 -28.34 -38.39
CA SER A 559 20.27 -29.71 -38.06
C SER A 559 21.33 -30.74 -38.47
N THR A 560 22.22 -31.13 -37.55
CA THR A 560 22.97 -32.38 -37.65
C THR A 560 22.05 -33.50 -37.21
N GLY A 561 21.72 -34.45 -38.10
CA GLY A 561 20.60 -35.41 -38.01
C GLY A 561 20.50 -36.36 -36.81
N TYR A 562 21.14 -36.09 -35.67
CA TYR A 562 21.08 -36.89 -34.45
C TYR A 562 20.19 -36.30 -33.35
N LYS A 563 19.80 -35.01 -33.42
CA LYS A 563 18.75 -34.42 -32.57
C LYS A 563 18.00 -33.31 -33.33
N PRO A 564 16.69 -33.45 -33.60
CA PRO A 564 15.87 -32.32 -34.03
C PRO A 564 15.87 -31.26 -32.90
N ASP A 565 16.03 -29.99 -33.26
CA ASP A 565 15.89 -28.84 -32.35
C ASP A 565 16.94 -28.70 -31.23
N SER A 566 18.22 -28.66 -31.60
CA SER A 566 19.28 -28.18 -30.69
C SER A 566 19.40 -26.65 -30.77
N TYR A 567 19.34 -25.99 -29.61
CA TYR A 567 19.46 -24.53 -29.47
C TYR A 567 20.72 -24.17 -28.68
N SER A 568 21.28 -23.00 -28.96
CA SER A 568 22.35 -22.40 -28.16
C SER A 568 21.91 -22.21 -26.71
N VAL A 569 22.86 -22.31 -25.78
CA VAL A 569 22.62 -22.09 -24.34
C VAL A 569 22.05 -20.69 -24.09
N TYR A 570 22.44 -19.70 -24.91
CA TYR A 570 21.92 -18.34 -24.82
C TYR A 570 20.41 -18.26 -25.18
N GLY A 571 19.91 -19.09 -26.09
CA GLY A 571 18.48 -19.11 -26.45
C GLY A 571 17.59 -19.89 -25.47
N LYS A 572 18.18 -20.64 -24.53
CA LYS A 572 17.46 -21.61 -23.69
C LYS A 572 16.34 -20.99 -22.85
N SER A 573 16.56 -19.79 -22.30
CA SER A 573 15.55 -19.09 -21.50
C SER A 573 14.28 -18.76 -22.30
N ILE A 574 14.43 -18.47 -23.60
CA ILE A 574 13.31 -18.17 -24.51
C ILE A 574 12.58 -19.47 -24.90
N VAL A 575 13.33 -20.55 -25.14
CA VAL A 575 12.75 -21.88 -25.40
C VAL A 575 11.93 -22.36 -24.20
N GLU A 576 12.48 -22.26 -22.99
CA GLU A 576 11.77 -22.63 -21.75
C GLU A 576 10.52 -21.76 -21.53
N LEU A 577 10.58 -20.47 -21.87
CA LEU A 577 9.42 -19.58 -21.81
C LEU A 577 8.30 -20.04 -22.77
N LEU A 578 8.62 -20.38 -24.02
CA LEU A 578 7.64 -20.89 -24.99
C LEU A 578 7.05 -22.24 -24.55
N GLN A 579 7.85 -23.10 -23.91
CA GLN A 579 7.35 -24.33 -23.30
C GLN A 579 6.37 -24.06 -22.16
N ARG A 580 6.61 -23.04 -21.33
CA ARG A 580 5.64 -22.62 -20.29
C ARG A 580 4.34 -22.10 -20.90
N PHE A 581 4.39 -21.36 -22.00
CA PHE A 581 3.17 -20.91 -22.70
C PHE A 581 2.28 -22.09 -23.12
N GLU A 582 2.90 -23.15 -23.65
CA GLU A 582 2.19 -24.38 -23.98
C GLU A 582 1.66 -25.10 -22.74
N GLN A 583 2.43 -25.11 -21.65
CA GLN A 583 2.01 -25.72 -20.39
C GLN A 583 0.78 -25.01 -19.80
N TYR A 584 0.77 -23.68 -19.74
CA TYR A 584 -0.37 -22.91 -19.23
C TYR A 584 -1.65 -23.17 -20.01
N LYS A 585 -1.55 -23.32 -21.33
CA LYS A 585 -2.69 -23.69 -22.17
C LYS A 585 -3.17 -25.11 -21.86
N LYS A 586 -2.24 -26.05 -21.66
CA LYS A 586 -2.56 -27.45 -21.34
C LYS A 586 -3.19 -27.61 -19.98
N ASP A 587 -2.69 -26.92 -18.95
CA ASP A 587 -3.20 -27.01 -17.57
C ASP A 587 -4.70 -26.71 -17.52
N ILE A 588 -5.14 -25.67 -18.24
CA ILE A 588 -6.57 -25.31 -18.30
C ILE A 588 -7.39 -26.34 -19.10
N THR A 589 -6.86 -26.83 -20.23
CA THR A 589 -7.57 -27.86 -21.01
C THR A 589 -7.65 -29.22 -20.30
N GLY A 590 -6.65 -29.54 -19.48
CA GLY A 590 -6.60 -30.76 -18.67
C GLY A 590 -7.57 -30.74 -17.49
N GLU A 591 -7.69 -29.60 -16.81
CA GLU A 591 -8.71 -29.37 -15.77
C GLU A 591 -10.12 -29.46 -16.35
N ALA A 592 -10.34 -28.96 -17.57
CA ALA A 592 -11.62 -29.08 -18.27
C ALA A 592 -12.00 -30.55 -18.58
N THR A 593 -11.04 -31.39 -18.96
CA THR A 593 -11.27 -32.83 -19.18
C THR A 593 -11.47 -33.64 -17.89
N SER A 594 -10.90 -33.20 -16.76
CA SER A 594 -11.19 -33.80 -15.44
C SER A 594 -12.52 -33.34 -14.83
N SER A 595 -13.11 -32.27 -15.38
CA SER A 595 -14.43 -31.73 -15.02
C SER A 595 -15.52 -32.10 -16.05
N GLU A 596 -15.32 -33.16 -16.84
CA GLU A 596 -16.37 -33.71 -17.72
C GLU A 596 -17.56 -34.32 -16.96
N GLU A 597 -17.56 -34.30 -15.61
CA GLU A 597 -18.77 -34.49 -14.81
C GLU A 597 -19.69 -33.26 -14.74
N SER A 598 -19.32 -32.12 -15.33
CA SER A 598 -20.24 -30.99 -15.56
C SER A 598 -20.66 -30.86 -17.04
N ALA A 599 -20.81 -31.99 -17.74
CA ALA A 599 -21.75 -32.06 -18.85
C ALA A 599 -23.05 -31.44 -18.37
N ALA A 600 -23.44 -30.29 -18.96
CA ALA A 600 -24.66 -29.53 -18.73
C ALA A 600 -25.57 -30.24 -17.72
N MET A 601 -25.31 -30.02 -16.44
CA MET A 601 -26.31 -30.34 -15.45
C MET A 601 -27.41 -29.37 -15.84
N ASP A 602 -28.46 -29.89 -16.47
CA ASP A 602 -29.77 -29.28 -16.51
C ASP A 602 -30.11 -29.04 -15.03
N CYS A 603 -29.54 -27.98 -14.45
CA CYS A 603 -30.09 -27.33 -13.30
C CYS A 603 -31.39 -26.80 -13.86
N SER A 604 -32.45 -27.61 -13.75
CA SER A 604 -33.81 -27.15 -13.88
C SER A 604 -33.85 -25.85 -13.08
N PHE A 605 -33.96 -24.73 -13.78
CA PHE A 605 -33.99 -23.42 -13.15
C PHE A 605 -35.20 -23.44 -12.23
N ASP A 606 -34.97 -23.60 -10.93
CA ASP A 606 -36.04 -23.54 -9.95
C ASP A 606 -36.36 -22.07 -9.75
N GLU A 607 -37.30 -21.58 -10.56
CA GLU A 607 -37.79 -20.21 -10.49
C GLU A 607 -38.27 -19.87 -9.07
N ASP A 608 -38.81 -20.83 -8.31
CA ASP A 608 -39.24 -20.62 -6.93
C ASP A 608 -38.04 -20.40 -6.00
N SER A 609 -36.94 -21.13 -6.17
CA SER A 609 -35.69 -20.89 -5.44
C SER A 609 -35.11 -19.51 -5.73
N MET A 610 -35.08 -19.08 -7.00
CA MET A 610 -34.59 -17.75 -7.38
C MET A 610 -35.47 -16.63 -6.82
N ASN A 611 -36.79 -16.80 -6.87
CA ASN A 611 -37.76 -15.87 -6.30
C ASN A 611 -37.59 -15.71 -4.79
N ASN A 612 -37.38 -16.81 -4.07
CA ASN A 612 -37.12 -16.80 -2.63
C ASN A 612 -35.82 -16.05 -2.28
N GLU A 613 -34.74 -16.25 -3.05
CA GLU A 613 -33.48 -15.54 -2.82
C GLU A 613 -33.60 -14.03 -3.05
N ILE A 614 -34.34 -13.63 -4.07
CA ILE A 614 -34.65 -12.22 -4.31
C ILE A 614 -35.41 -11.62 -3.13
N GLU A 615 -36.42 -12.32 -2.61
CA GLU A 615 -37.18 -11.86 -1.46
C GLU A 615 -36.26 -11.71 -0.22
N ASN A 616 -35.37 -12.68 0.02
CA ASN A 616 -34.37 -12.62 1.09
C ASN A 616 -33.43 -11.41 0.95
N ILE A 617 -32.97 -11.10 -0.27
CA ILE A 617 -32.13 -9.94 -0.56
C ILE A 617 -32.90 -8.63 -0.24
N ILE A 618 -34.13 -8.51 -0.74
CA ILE A 618 -34.97 -7.32 -0.49
C ILE A 618 -35.26 -7.15 0.99
N HIS A 619 -35.56 -8.24 1.71
CA HIS A 619 -35.79 -8.20 3.15
C HIS A 619 -34.54 -7.75 3.90
N SER A 620 -33.36 -8.28 3.54
CA SER A 620 -32.08 -7.88 4.13
C SER A 620 -31.78 -6.40 3.90
N LEU A 621 -32.05 -5.88 2.70
CA LEU A 621 -31.92 -4.45 2.37
C LEU A 621 -32.85 -3.58 3.23
N LEU A 622 -34.11 -3.99 3.40
CA LEU A 622 -35.07 -3.26 4.22
C LEU A 622 -34.67 -3.25 5.70
N ILE A 623 -34.17 -4.36 6.24
CA ILE A 623 -33.62 -4.43 7.61
C ILE A 623 -32.41 -3.52 7.76
N ALA A 624 -31.49 -3.52 6.79
CA ALA A 624 -30.32 -2.64 6.81
C ALA A 624 -30.74 -1.16 6.79
N MET A 625 -31.68 -0.80 5.93
CA MET A 625 -32.26 0.55 5.90
C MET A 625 -32.93 0.92 7.21
N GLN A 626 -33.70 0.02 7.82
CA GLN A 626 -34.36 0.27 9.10
C GLN A 626 -33.33 0.46 10.22
N THR A 627 -32.26 -0.34 10.24
CA THR A 627 -31.17 -0.23 11.20
C THR A 627 -30.45 1.12 11.09
N ILE A 628 -30.13 1.55 9.86
CA ILE A 628 -29.53 2.86 9.60
C ILE A 628 -30.48 3.98 10.02
N TYR A 629 -31.75 3.90 9.62
CA TYR A 629 -32.75 4.89 9.96
C TYR A 629 -32.86 5.04 11.48
N LYS A 630 -33.11 3.96 12.23
CA LYS A 630 -33.21 3.98 13.69
C LYS A 630 -31.98 4.60 14.36
N LYS A 631 -30.78 4.27 13.87
CA LYS A 631 -29.52 4.76 14.43
C LYS A 631 -29.34 6.28 14.29
N TYR A 632 -29.85 6.89 13.23
CA TYR A 632 -29.60 8.30 12.90
C TYR A 632 -30.87 9.17 12.85
N SER A 633 -32.07 8.60 13.01
CA SER A 633 -33.34 9.35 13.08
C SER A 633 -33.68 9.83 14.49
N GLU A 634 -33.11 9.19 15.52
CA GLU A 634 -33.26 9.65 16.90
C GLU A 634 -32.29 10.80 17.13
N ILE A 635 -32.79 12.04 17.03
CA ILE A 635 -32.09 13.21 17.56
C ILE A 635 -31.96 12.97 19.06
N VAL A 636 -30.79 12.53 19.52
CA VAL A 636 -30.49 12.54 20.95
C VAL A 636 -30.48 14.01 21.36
N PRO A 637 -31.38 14.47 22.25
CA PRO A 637 -31.34 15.84 22.71
C PRO A 637 -29.97 16.11 23.34
N GLU A 638 -29.38 17.28 23.03
CA GLU A 638 -28.13 17.71 23.66
C GLU A 638 -28.29 17.61 25.18
N PRO A 639 -27.36 16.93 25.89
CA PRO A 639 -27.35 17.01 27.35
C PRO A 639 -27.01 18.45 27.76
N GLU A 640 -27.87 19.03 28.60
CA GLU A 640 -27.71 20.36 29.21
C GLU A 640 -26.37 20.56 29.94
#